data_AF-A0A2V6STS2-F1
#
_entry.id   AF-A0A2V6STS2-F1
#
_cell.length_a   1.000
_cell.length_b   1.000
_cell.length_c   1.000
_cell.angle_alpha   90.00
_cell.angle_beta   90.00
_cell.angle_gamma   90.00
#
_symmetry.space_group_name_H-M   'P 1'
#
loop_
_entity.id
_entity.type
_entity.pdbx_description
1 polymer ?
#
loop_
_entity_poly.entity_id
_entity_poly.type
_entity_poly.pdbx_seq_one_letter_code
_entity_poly.pdbx_strand_id
1 'polypeptide(L)'
;GLKEAVSPLVVSGPPTRIERVIRRFGAPGRGIAVYDRFANLLVATADLAPQLPTALPFVSQTVATGTVQQGLTVVGGREVHYYAVPLAPDENERPVGALVVFQDASHIGRLLSDQIRVNAVRGLVFATLISLITFALVRWSITHPLARMAEWAHQLRAGRALPPPRVGDSELFGPLATEVSGLARSLTRARAAAAEEARLRLEGQSRWTEERLKQVVAARLQGRPFFVVSNREPFSHVWQGRTIGTITPASGLVTALDPVMRACGGVWVAHGSGDADREVVDVRDEVRVPPEDPRYTLKRVWLSPRELAGYYLGFSNEGLWPLCHNVHTRPEFHPEDWAQYHSVNAKFADAVLEAYHFALLPRLVREKRPDARVALFWHIPWPNPEAFGICPWQAEVLHGMLGADLVGFQTQFHCNNFLETVDRAVEARTDWEHFTVDRGQHTTYVKPFPISVAPAFIDEPPKVTREALLAELGLSVEFLGVGVERLDYTKGLPERFRAIGRFFDQHPSYRERLTFVQLAALSRTEIPRYRALADEVRETVEAINGRLQTGAWRPIVLLTGQHNHRDLWPYYRWADFCMVTALHDGMNLVAKEFVSVRDDEDGALILSRFTGAARELRDALLVNPYDVDGTAEAIRMAVEMTPAERRGRMLRMRQTVREHNIYRWAGLLLGELAGLPAEDLGGRPL
;
A
#
# COMPACT_ATOMS: atom_id res chain seq x y z
N GLY A 1 -12.48 16.63 -95.53
CA GLY A 1 -12.69 17.95 -94.92
C GLY A 1 -11.84 19.03 -95.59
N LEU A 2 -11.48 20.08 -94.83
CA LEU A 2 -10.84 21.30 -95.37
C LEU A 2 -9.51 21.04 -96.11
N LYS A 3 -8.71 20.06 -95.68
CA LYS A 3 -7.48 19.62 -96.35
C LYS A 3 -7.72 19.26 -97.82
N GLU A 4 -8.73 18.43 -98.12
CA GLU A 4 -9.02 18.02 -99.50
C GLU A 4 -9.44 19.20 -100.38
N ALA A 5 -10.20 20.15 -99.83
CA ALA A 5 -10.66 21.33 -100.56
C ALA A 5 -9.52 22.32 -100.88
N VAL A 6 -8.48 22.40 -100.03
CA VAL A 6 -7.35 23.33 -100.19
C VAL A 6 -6.21 22.72 -101.00
N SER A 7 -5.93 21.42 -100.86
CA SER A 7 -4.75 20.77 -101.47
C SER A 7 -4.60 21.02 -102.99
N PRO A 8 -5.60 20.78 -103.87
CA PRO A 8 -5.43 20.99 -105.31
C PRO A 8 -5.32 22.48 -105.69
N LEU A 9 -5.86 23.38 -104.85
CA LEU A 9 -5.77 24.83 -105.07
C LEU A 9 -4.36 25.37 -104.81
N VAL A 10 -3.57 24.73 -103.94
CA VAL A 10 -2.15 25.12 -103.70
C VAL A 10 -1.24 24.76 -104.88
N VAL A 11 -1.56 23.71 -105.63
CA VAL A 11 -0.76 23.27 -106.78
C VAL A 11 -1.07 24.05 -108.07
N SER A 12 -2.32 24.51 -108.24
CA SER A 12 -2.81 25.00 -109.55
C SER A 12 -3.74 26.22 -109.50
N GLY A 13 -4.08 26.74 -108.31
CA GLY A 13 -5.04 27.82 -108.13
C GLY A 13 -4.39 29.15 -107.74
N PRO A 14 -4.93 30.30 -108.18
CA PRO A 14 -4.49 31.60 -107.65
C PRO A 14 -4.86 31.72 -106.15
N PRO A 15 -4.01 32.35 -105.30
CA PRO A 15 -4.20 32.39 -103.85
C PRO A 15 -5.57 32.90 -103.37
N THR A 16 -6.21 33.79 -104.14
CA THR A 16 -7.55 34.34 -103.88
C THR A 16 -8.66 33.27 -103.87
N ARG A 17 -8.44 32.08 -104.47
CA ARG A 17 -9.34 30.93 -104.30
C ARG A 17 -9.14 30.25 -102.94
N ILE A 18 -7.90 30.10 -102.48
CA ILE A 18 -7.56 29.51 -101.18
C ILE A 18 -8.15 30.38 -100.05
N GLU A 19 -7.97 31.71 -100.13
CA GLU A 19 -8.54 32.67 -99.18
C GLU A 19 -10.06 32.51 -99.03
N ARG A 20 -10.78 32.44 -100.16
CA ARG A 20 -12.23 32.29 -100.19
C ARG A 20 -12.71 30.96 -99.57
N VAL A 21 -11.88 29.91 -99.63
CA VAL A 21 -12.15 28.64 -98.95
C VAL A 21 -11.90 28.78 -97.44
N ILE A 22 -10.71 29.19 -97.00
CA ILE A 22 -10.40 29.22 -95.55
C ILE A 22 -11.23 30.25 -94.78
N ARG A 23 -11.62 31.37 -95.40
CA ARG A 23 -12.50 32.39 -94.80
C ARG A 23 -13.90 31.86 -94.46
N ARG A 24 -14.35 30.76 -95.07
CA ARG A 24 -15.61 30.08 -94.67
C ARG A 24 -15.49 29.22 -93.41
N PHE A 25 -14.26 28.93 -92.95
CA PHE A 25 -14.01 28.05 -91.79
C PHE A 25 -13.30 28.78 -90.63
N GLY A 26 -12.75 29.97 -90.86
CA GLY A 26 -12.32 30.88 -89.80
C GLY A 26 -13.49 31.42 -89.00
N ALA A 27 -13.29 31.62 -87.70
CA ALA A 27 -14.26 32.18 -86.77
C ALA A 27 -13.54 32.96 -85.65
N PRO A 28 -14.22 33.83 -84.87
CA PRO A 28 -13.59 34.50 -83.74
C PRO A 28 -12.95 33.50 -82.77
N GLY A 29 -11.65 33.66 -82.49
CA GLY A 29 -10.87 32.72 -81.69
C GLY A 29 -10.44 31.43 -82.41
N ARG A 30 -10.73 31.27 -83.72
CA ARG A 30 -10.21 30.20 -84.59
C ARG A 30 -9.68 30.75 -85.92
N GLY A 31 -8.38 31.03 -85.95
CA GLY A 31 -7.68 31.43 -87.17
C GLY A 31 -7.21 30.21 -88.00
N ILE A 32 -7.07 30.41 -89.32
CA ILE A 32 -6.61 29.37 -90.25
C ILE A 32 -5.55 29.96 -91.18
N ALA A 33 -4.47 29.22 -91.43
CA ALA A 33 -3.37 29.60 -92.31
C ALA A 33 -2.95 28.45 -93.23
N VAL A 34 -2.51 28.79 -94.44
CA VAL A 34 -2.07 27.85 -95.49
C VAL A 34 -0.67 28.25 -95.95
N TYR A 35 0.22 27.29 -95.99
CA TYR A 35 1.63 27.45 -96.30
C TYR A 35 2.04 26.59 -97.50
N ASP A 36 3.06 27.02 -98.25
CA ASP A 36 3.61 26.30 -99.39
C ASP A 36 4.55 25.14 -98.97
N ARG A 37 5.13 24.44 -99.96
CA ARG A 37 6.09 23.35 -99.76
C ARG A 37 7.44 23.76 -99.14
N PHE A 38 7.66 25.06 -98.92
CA PHE A 38 8.84 25.62 -98.26
C PHE A 38 8.48 26.27 -96.91
N ALA A 39 7.22 26.09 -96.47
CA ALA A 39 6.61 26.71 -95.28
C ALA A 39 6.52 28.25 -95.30
N ASN A 40 6.51 28.88 -96.48
CA ASN A 40 6.11 30.28 -96.63
C ASN A 40 4.60 30.42 -96.50
N LEU A 41 4.11 31.49 -95.86
CA LEU A 41 2.68 31.76 -95.73
C LEU A 41 2.08 32.17 -97.09
N LEU A 42 1.16 31.36 -97.62
CA LEU A 42 0.39 31.70 -98.83
C LEU A 42 -0.81 32.58 -98.49
N VAL A 43 -1.61 32.17 -97.51
CA VAL A 43 -2.83 32.89 -97.08
C VAL A 43 -3.15 32.57 -95.62
N ALA A 44 -3.59 33.55 -94.84
CA ALA A 44 -4.25 33.34 -93.55
C ALA A 44 -5.56 34.14 -93.43
N THR A 45 -6.44 33.70 -92.53
CA THR A 45 -7.63 34.46 -92.12
C THR A 45 -7.23 35.81 -91.54
N ALA A 46 -7.93 36.88 -91.93
CA ALA A 46 -7.55 38.28 -91.67
C ALA A 46 -7.14 38.57 -90.21
N ASP A 47 -7.91 38.08 -89.25
CA ASP A 47 -7.68 38.26 -87.80
C ASP A 47 -6.29 37.76 -87.35
N LEU A 48 -5.80 36.70 -87.99
CA LEU A 48 -4.58 35.97 -87.67
C LEU A 48 -3.39 36.44 -88.52
N ALA A 49 -3.62 36.80 -89.79
CA ALA A 49 -2.59 37.11 -90.77
C ALA A 49 -1.50 38.10 -90.29
N PRO A 50 -1.80 39.27 -89.68
CA PRO A 50 -0.79 40.21 -89.23
C PRO A 50 -0.11 39.81 -87.90
N GLN A 51 -0.54 38.71 -87.27
CA GLN A 51 -0.03 38.24 -85.97
C GLN A 51 0.90 37.02 -86.11
N LEU A 52 0.99 36.41 -87.31
CA LEU A 52 1.81 35.23 -87.56
C LEU A 52 3.30 35.62 -87.73
N PRO A 53 4.22 34.95 -87.02
CA PRO A 53 5.66 35.05 -87.29
C PRO A 53 6.00 34.60 -88.71
N THR A 54 7.02 35.23 -89.30
CA THR A 54 7.49 34.97 -90.68
C THR A 54 7.88 33.51 -90.93
N ALA A 55 8.32 32.79 -89.90
CA ALA A 55 8.60 31.37 -89.93
C ALA A 55 8.06 30.70 -88.66
N LEU A 56 7.47 29.51 -88.81
CA LEU A 56 6.92 28.70 -87.71
C LEU A 56 7.50 27.28 -87.79
N PRO A 57 8.41 26.90 -86.86
CA PRO A 57 9.16 25.64 -86.97
C PRO A 57 8.30 24.39 -87.12
N PHE A 58 7.15 24.33 -86.44
CA PHE A 58 6.22 23.19 -86.55
C PHE A 58 5.57 23.07 -87.93
N VAL A 59 5.46 24.16 -88.71
CA VAL A 59 4.97 24.13 -90.09
C VAL A 59 6.06 23.56 -91.00
N SER A 60 7.29 24.06 -90.89
CA SER A 60 8.45 23.52 -91.60
C SER A 60 8.63 22.03 -91.33
N GLN A 61 8.46 21.60 -90.06
CA GLN A 61 8.48 20.20 -89.66
C GLN A 61 7.32 19.41 -90.29
N THR A 62 6.08 19.90 -90.20
CA THR A 62 4.88 19.27 -90.82
C THR A 62 5.07 19.00 -92.31
N VAL A 63 5.64 19.96 -93.05
CA VAL A 63 5.91 19.83 -94.50
C VAL A 63 7.07 18.87 -94.76
N ALA A 64 8.13 18.91 -93.95
CA ALA A 64 9.32 18.06 -94.14
C ALA A 64 9.10 16.58 -93.75
N THR A 65 8.30 16.30 -92.73
CA THR A 65 8.05 14.92 -92.24
C THR A 65 6.78 14.29 -92.83
N GLY A 66 5.86 15.09 -93.37
CA GLY A 66 4.53 14.62 -93.76
C GLY A 66 3.66 14.17 -92.59
N THR A 67 4.00 14.55 -91.34
CA THR A 67 3.23 14.21 -90.14
C THR A 67 2.54 15.43 -89.53
N VAL A 68 1.38 15.19 -88.89
CA VAL A 68 0.62 16.23 -88.18
C VAL A 68 1.41 16.69 -86.95
N GLN A 69 1.48 18.01 -86.73
CA GLN A 69 2.05 18.62 -85.53
C GLN A 69 0.96 19.40 -84.78
N GLN A 70 0.94 19.31 -83.45
CA GLN A 70 -0.01 20.03 -82.60
C GLN A 70 0.59 20.40 -81.25
N GLY A 71 0.07 21.45 -80.62
CA GLY A 71 0.47 21.85 -79.29
C GLY A 71 0.05 23.27 -78.95
N LEU A 72 0.47 23.78 -77.79
CA LEU A 72 0.31 25.18 -77.41
C LEU A 72 1.48 26.01 -77.93
N THR A 73 1.20 27.24 -78.38
CA THR A 73 2.20 28.23 -78.77
C THR A 73 1.65 29.64 -78.54
N VAL A 74 2.48 30.67 -78.68
CA VAL A 74 2.06 32.07 -78.50
C VAL A 74 2.08 32.79 -79.85
N VAL A 75 0.92 33.27 -80.28
CA VAL A 75 0.74 34.07 -81.51
C VAL A 75 0.08 35.39 -81.12
N GLY A 76 0.62 36.53 -81.58
CA GLY A 76 0.10 37.85 -81.22
C GLY A 76 0.02 38.15 -79.71
N GLY A 77 0.86 37.49 -78.90
CA GLY A 77 0.83 37.60 -77.43
C GLY A 77 -0.28 36.80 -76.74
N ARG A 78 -1.02 35.94 -77.46
CA ARG A 78 -2.03 35.03 -76.89
C ARG A 78 -1.57 33.58 -76.98
N GLU A 79 -1.84 32.82 -75.92
CA GLU A 79 -1.67 31.37 -75.93
C GLU A 79 -2.77 30.72 -76.78
N VAL A 80 -2.35 30.01 -77.83
CA VAL A 80 -3.21 29.36 -78.81
C VAL A 80 -2.78 27.91 -79.01
N HIS A 81 -3.75 27.00 -79.10
CA HIS A 81 -3.49 25.65 -79.55
C HIS A 81 -3.44 25.62 -81.07
N TYR A 82 -2.33 25.15 -81.65
CA TYR A 82 -2.18 24.97 -83.09
C TYR A 82 -2.36 23.50 -83.48
N TYR A 83 -2.85 23.28 -84.70
CA TYR A 83 -2.99 21.97 -85.32
C TYR A 83 -2.60 22.09 -86.79
N ALA A 84 -1.39 21.64 -87.13
CA ALA A 84 -0.77 21.72 -88.45
C ALA A 84 -0.84 20.37 -89.16
N VAL A 85 -1.45 20.37 -90.35
CA VAL A 85 -1.69 19.16 -91.17
C VAL A 85 -1.04 19.33 -92.53
N PRO A 86 -0.24 18.37 -93.03
CA PRO A 86 0.33 18.46 -94.37
C PRO A 86 -0.80 18.34 -95.40
N LEU A 87 -0.73 19.12 -96.48
CA LEU A 87 -1.64 18.99 -97.62
C LEU A 87 -1.35 17.69 -98.40
N ALA A 88 -2.23 17.32 -99.34
CA ALA A 88 -2.02 16.12 -100.16
C ALA A 88 -0.66 16.20 -100.90
N PRO A 89 0.06 15.08 -101.05
CA PRO A 89 1.37 15.09 -101.69
C PRO A 89 1.29 15.33 -103.21
N ASP A 90 2.43 15.70 -103.81
CA ASP A 90 2.64 15.66 -105.25
C ASP A 90 2.95 14.23 -105.76
N GLU A 91 3.19 14.10 -107.06
CA GLU A 91 3.49 12.83 -107.75
C GLU A 91 4.77 12.13 -107.22
N ASN A 92 5.57 12.78 -106.38
CA ASN A 92 6.75 12.21 -105.71
C ASN A 92 6.51 11.93 -104.22
N GLU A 93 5.24 11.77 -103.82
CA GLU A 93 4.76 11.53 -102.45
C GLU A 93 5.12 12.62 -101.40
N ARG A 94 5.54 13.81 -101.83
CA ARG A 94 5.95 14.90 -100.91
C ARG A 94 4.84 15.93 -100.70
N PRO A 95 4.54 16.37 -99.44
CA PRO A 95 3.53 17.39 -99.19
C PRO A 95 3.73 18.67 -100.02
N VAL A 96 2.64 19.14 -100.65
CA VAL A 96 2.66 20.41 -101.42
C VAL A 96 2.62 21.67 -100.55
N GLY A 97 2.46 21.48 -99.23
CA GLY A 97 2.35 22.54 -98.24
C GLY A 97 1.67 22.05 -96.96
N ALA A 98 1.23 22.99 -96.11
CA ALA A 98 0.53 22.67 -94.86
C ALA A 98 -0.64 23.61 -94.58
N LEU A 99 -1.67 23.06 -93.94
CA LEU A 99 -2.84 23.76 -93.42
C LEU A 99 -2.77 23.78 -91.88
N VAL A 100 -2.78 24.97 -91.28
CA VAL A 100 -2.74 25.14 -89.83
C VAL A 100 -4.02 25.78 -89.33
N VAL A 101 -4.60 25.22 -88.27
CA VAL A 101 -5.68 25.84 -87.51
C VAL A 101 -5.13 26.26 -86.15
N PHE A 102 -5.44 27.48 -85.71
CA PHE A 102 -5.07 28.03 -84.40
C PHE A 102 -6.35 28.32 -83.61
N GLN A 103 -6.41 27.94 -82.33
CA GLN A 103 -7.57 28.16 -81.47
C GLN A 103 -7.16 28.76 -80.11
N ASP A 104 -7.87 29.79 -79.63
CA ASP A 104 -7.57 30.49 -78.37
C ASP A 104 -7.68 29.56 -77.15
N ALA A 105 -6.62 29.51 -76.33
CA ALA A 105 -6.53 28.66 -75.14
C ALA A 105 -6.53 29.44 -73.81
N SER A 106 -6.60 30.78 -73.85
CA SER A 106 -6.35 31.71 -72.73
C SER A 106 -7.34 31.65 -71.55
N HIS A 107 -8.29 30.72 -71.56
CA HIS A 107 -9.19 30.44 -70.45
C HIS A 107 -8.61 29.43 -69.43
N ILE A 108 -7.80 28.46 -69.89
CA ILE A 108 -7.41 27.28 -69.10
C ILE A 108 -6.60 27.68 -67.85
N GLY A 109 -5.60 28.56 -67.99
CA GLY A 109 -4.74 28.97 -66.87
C GLY A 109 -5.44 29.73 -65.74
N ARG A 110 -6.62 30.32 -65.99
CA ARG A 110 -7.34 31.13 -64.98
C ARG A 110 -8.08 30.29 -63.94
N LEU A 111 -8.67 29.15 -64.33
CA LEU A 111 -9.41 28.30 -63.41
C LEU A 111 -8.51 27.60 -62.38
N LEU A 112 -7.28 27.22 -62.77
CA LEU A 112 -6.32 26.55 -61.90
C LEU A 112 -5.78 27.46 -60.77
N SER A 113 -5.65 28.77 -61.02
CA SER A 113 -5.20 29.76 -60.02
C SER A 113 -6.02 29.70 -58.74
N ASP A 114 -7.33 29.75 -58.87
CA ASP A 114 -8.20 30.11 -57.74
C ASP A 114 -8.54 28.87 -56.89
N GLN A 115 -8.63 27.70 -57.54
CA GLN A 115 -8.75 26.40 -56.88
C GLN A 115 -7.60 26.16 -55.87
N ILE A 116 -6.37 26.51 -56.26
CA ILE A 116 -5.16 26.31 -55.44
C ILE A 116 -5.18 27.24 -54.22
N ARG A 117 -5.55 28.53 -54.39
CA ARG A 117 -5.60 29.51 -53.28
C ARG A 117 -6.60 29.08 -52.20
N VAL A 118 -7.81 28.66 -52.58
CA VAL A 118 -8.86 28.25 -51.63
C VAL A 118 -8.43 27.02 -50.83
N ASN A 119 -7.79 26.04 -51.46
CA ASN A 119 -7.30 24.84 -50.79
C ASN A 119 -6.11 25.13 -49.86
N ALA A 120 -5.18 26.00 -50.26
CA ALA A 120 -4.05 26.41 -49.41
C ALA A 120 -4.52 27.09 -48.11
N VAL A 121 -5.49 28.00 -48.19
CA VAL A 121 -6.07 28.67 -47.01
C VAL A 121 -6.76 27.67 -46.08
N ARG A 122 -7.54 26.72 -46.62
CA ARG A 122 -8.18 25.66 -45.80
C ARG A 122 -7.15 24.78 -45.09
N GLY A 123 -6.08 24.38 -45.78
CA GLY A 123 -4.99 23.58 -45.19
C GLY A 123 -4.33 24.28 -44.00
N LEU A 124 -4.05 25.59 -44.14
CA LEU A 124 -3.47 26.39 -43.06
C LEU A 124 -4.38 26.45 -41.83
N VAL A 125 -5.68 26.70 -42.02
CA VAL A 125 -6.67 26.75 -40.92
C VAL A 125 -6.74 25.42 -40.16
N PHE A 126 -6.78 24.28 -40.85
CA PHE A 126 -6.80 22.97 -40.18
C PHE A 126 -5.49 22.68 -39.43
N ALA A 127 -4.33 23.01 -40.00
CA ALA A 127 -3.05 22.84 -39.33
C ALA A 127 -2.98 23.66 -38.03
N THR A 128 -3.36 24.95 -38.07
CA THR A 128 -3.41 25.80 -36.87
C THR A 128 -4.39 25.28 -35.82
N LEU A 129 -5.58 24.84 -36.24
CA LEU A 129 -6.58 24.29 -35.32
C LEU A 129 -6.08 23.02 -34.61
N ILE A 130 -5.46 22.09 -35.35
CA ILE A 130 -4.90 20.86 -34.78
C ILE A 130 -3.77 21.20 -33.81
N SER A 131 -2.82 22.07 -34.19
CA SER A 131 -1.73 22.48 -33.29
C SER A 131 -2.23 23.14 -32.00
N LEU A 132 -3.29 23.96 -32.07
CA LEU A 132 -3.92 24.56 -30.89
C LEU A 132 -4.60 23.51 -29.99
N ILE A 133 -5.31 22.54 -30.57
CA ILE A 133 -5.95 21.45 -29.83
C ILE A 133 -4.89 20.55 -29.17
N THR A 134 -3.85 20.15 -29.89
CA THR A 134 -2.75 19.35 -29.33
C THR A 134 -2.01 20.11 -28.23
N PHE A 135 -1.74 21.41 -28.41
CA PHE A 135 -1.12 22.24 -27.37
C PHE A 135 -2.02 22.34 -26.13
N ALA A 136 -3.33 22.58 -26.30
CA ALA A 136 -4.27 22.62 -25.18
C ALA A 136 -4.33 21.28 -24.44
N LEU A 137 -4.39 20.16 -25.16
CA LEU A 137 -4.49 18.82 -24.58
C LEU A 137 -3.21 18.42 -23.82
N VAL A 138 -2.02 18.63 -24.40
CA VAL A 138 -0.73 18.44 -23.71
C VAL A 138 -0.60 19.37 -22.50
N ARG A 139 -1.05 20.63 -22.63
CA ARG A 139 -0.99 21.60 -21.52
C ARG A 139 -1.87 21.14 -20.34
N TRP A 140 -3.09 20.69 -20.60
CA TRP A 140 -4.06 20.32 -19.56
C TRP A 140 -3.82 18.93 -18.96
N SER A 141 -3.52 17.93 -19.80
CA SER A 141 -3.35 16.53 -19.36
C SER A 141 -1.96 16.24 -18.76
N ILE A 142 -0.90 16.86 -19.29
CA ILE A 142 0.48 16.54 -18.86
C ILE A 142 1.08 17.68 -18.04
N THR A 143 1.15 18.90 -18.58
CA THR A 143 1.94 19.96 -17.90
C THR A 143 1.28 20.50 -16.64
N HIS A 144 -0.06 20.60 -16.60
CA HIS A 144 -0.75 21.16 -15.44
C HIS A 144 -0.70 20.24 -14.20
N PRO A 145 -0.91 18.91 -14.30
CA PRO A 145 -0.68 17.98 -13.18
C PRO A 145 0.78 17.99 -12.70
N LEU A 146 1.75 17.88 -13.61
CA LEU A 146 3.18 17.91 -13.26
C LEU A 146 3.58 19.19 -12.54
N ALA A 147 3.08 20.36 -12.98
CA ALA A 147 3.33 21.64 -12.30
C ALA A 147 2.78 21.64 -10.87
N ARG A 148 1.55 21.13 -10.64
CA ARG A 148 0.96 21.01 -9.29
C ARG A 148 1.76 20.07 -8.39
N MET A 149 2.24 18.94 -8.92
CA MET A 149 3.06 17.98 -8.16
C MET A 149 4.44 18.56 -7.81
N ALA A 150 5.10 19.24 -8.75
CA ALA A 150 6.38 19.90 -8.53
C ALA A 150 6.27 21.06 -7.51
N GLU A 151 5.20 21.86 -7.60
CA GLU A 151 4.95 22.96 -6.67
C GLU A 151 4.60 22.45 -5.27
N TRP A 152 3.78 21.40 -5.14
CA TRP A 152 3.51 20.73 -3.86
C TRP A 152 4.80 20.16 -3.24
N ALA A 153 5.66 19.51 -4.03
CA ALA A 153 6.95 19.00 -3.56
C ALA A 153 7.91 20.13 -3.12
N HIS A 154 7.89 21.28 -3.80
CA HIS A 154 8.64 22.47 -3.40
C HIS A 154 8.11 23.07 -2.08
N GLN A 155 6.78 23.16 -1.92
CA GLN A 155 6.15 23.67 -0.70
C GLN A 155 6.35 22.72 0.50
N LEU A 156 6.39 21.40 0.27
CA LEU A 156 6.83 20.40 1.27
C LEU A 156 8.29 20.60 1.68
N ARG A 157 9.22 20.78 0.73
CA ARG A 157 10.61 21.12 1.06
C ARG A 157 10.69 22.40 1.91
N ALA A 158 9.91 23.42 1.56
CA ALA A 158 9.75 24.67 2.31
C ALA A 158 8.97 24.55 3.65
N GLY A 159 8.55 23.34 4.06
CA GLY A 159 8.02 23.06 5.39
C GLY A 159 6.51 23.30 5.58
N ARG A 160 5.74 23.46 4.50
CA ARG A 160 4.27 23.63 4.58
C ARG A 160 3.56 22.28 4.45
N ALA A 161 2.71 21.95 5.43
CA ALA A 161 1.85 20.78 5.38
C ALA A 161 0.60 21.08 4.52
N LEU A 162 0.47 20.40 3.38
CA LEU A 162 -0.66 20.53 2.46
C LEU A 162 -1.09 19.15 1.94
N PRO A 163 -2.41 18.90 1.80
CA PRO A 163 -2.90 17.63 1.28
C PRO A 163 -2.40 17.41 -0.17
N PRO A 164 -2.17 16.15 -0.58
CA PRO A 164 -1.69 15.85 -1.93
C PRO A 164 -2.72 16.31 -2.99
N PRO A 165 -2.27 16.86 -4.12
CA PRO A 165 -3.17 17.30 -5.18
C PRO A 165 -3.91 16.09 -5.78
N ARG A 166 -5.24 16.17 -5.87
CA ARG A 166 -6.04 15.17 -6.60
C ARG A 166 -5.66 15.20 -8.08
N VAL A 167 -5.02 14.12 -8.55
CA VAL A 167 -4.78 13.86 -9.98
C VAL A 167 -6.02 13.16 -10.54
N GLY A 168 -6.53 13.61 -11.69
CA GLY A 168 -7.76 13.10 -12.27
C GLY A 168 -7.62 11.71 -12.90
N ASP A 169 -6.51 11.48 -13.60
CA ASP A 169 -6.27 10.25 -14.36
C ASP A 169 -5.38 9.30 -13.55
N SER A 170 -6.02 8.35 -12.85
CA SER A 170 -5.34 7.39 -11.96
C SER A 170 -4.42 6.42 -12.70
N GLU A 171 -4.75 6.06 -13.94
CA GLU A 171 -4.00 5.06 -14.73
C GLU A 171 -2.61 5.54 -15.17
N LEU A 172 -2.47 6.84 -15.49
CA LEU A 172 -1.26 7.40 -16.10
C LEU A 172 -0.24 7.90 -15.06
N PHE A 173 -0.70 8.37 -13.89
CA PHE A 173 0.15 8.97 -12.86
C PHE A 173 0.04 8.28 -11.48
N GLY A 174 -0.81 7.26 -11.32
CA GLY A 174 -1.03 6.55 -10.05
C GLY A 174 0.23 6.01 -9.35
N PRO A 175 1.16 5.34 -10.05
CA PRO A 175 2.41 4.87 -9.45
C PRO A 175 3.27 6.03 -8.92
N LEU A 176 3.47 7.06 -9.73
CA LEU A 176 4.26 8.24 -9.37
C LEU A 176 3.64 8.99 -8.18
N ALA A 177 2.32 9.14 -8.16
CA ALA A 177 1.59 9.77 -7.05
C ALA A 177 1.73 8.97 -5.75
N THR A 178 1.76 7.63 -5.83
CA THR A 178 1.97 6.74 -4.67
C THR A 178 3.39 6.90 -4.10
N GLU A 179 4.44 6.80 -4.92
CA GLU A 179 5.84 7.00 -4.47
C GLU A 179 6.06 8.38 -3.86
N VAL A 180 5.59 9.43 -4.55
CA VAL A 180 5.71 10.83 -4.11
C VAL A 180 4.95 11.07 -2.80
N SER A 181 3.82 10.39 -2.57
CA SER A 181 3.09 10.40 -1.30
C SER A 181 3.77 9.58 -0.20
N GLY A 182 4.49 8.50 -0.54
CA GLY A 182 5.35 7.75 0.38
C GLY A 182 6.51 8.60 0.88
N LEU A 183 7.26 9.22 -0.05
CA LEU A 183 8.36 10.14 0.24
C LEU A 183 7.93 11.32 1.10
N ALA A 184 6.77 11.92 0.83
CA ALA A 184 6.22 13.00 1.65
C ALA A 184 5.89 12.55 3.08
N ARG A 185 5.21 11.40 3.25
CA ARG A 185 4.92 10.83 4.58
C ARG A 185 6.20 10.51 5.36
N SER A 186 7.22 9.99 4.69
CA SER A 186 8.54 9.73 5.27
C SER A 186 9.24 11.01 5.72
N LEU A 187 9.26 12.06 4.89
CA LEU A 187 9.83 13.36 5.23
C LEU A 187 9.11 14.07 6.39
N THR A 188 7.78 13.97 6.46
CA THR A 188 7.00 14.52 7.58
C THR A 188 7.30 13.80 8.88
N ARG A 189 7.34 12.46 8.88
CA ARG A 189 7.77 11.66 10.05
C ARG A 189 9.18 12.02 10.50
N ALA A 190 10.14 12.07 9.57
CA ALA A 190 11.53 12.39 9.88
C ALA A 190 11.69 13.81 10.49
N ARG A 191 10.85 14.77 10.08
CA ARG A 191 10.79 16.10 10.70
C ARG A 191 10.13 16.10 12.07
N ALA A 192 9.04 15.38 12.27
CA ALA A 192 8.38 15.25 13.58
C ALA A 192 9.33 14.59 14.59
N ALA A 193 9.98 13.49 14.20
CA ALA A 193 11.04 12.82 14.94
C ALA A 193 12.20 13.77 15.32
N ALA A 194 12.77 14.49 14.34
CA ALA A 194 13.88 15.41 14.61
C ALA A 194 13.49 16.60 15.50
N ALA A 195 12.25 17.10 15.38
CA ALA A 195 11.72 18.15 16.25
C ALA A 195 11.50 17.65 17.68
N GLU A 196 10.98 16.42 17.85
CA GLU A 196 10.82 15.79 19.16
C GLU A 196 12.18 15.46 19.80
N GLU A 197 13.15 14.93 19.05
CA GLU A 197 14.50 14.68 19.57
C GLU A 197 15.19 15.99 19.98
N ALA A 198 15.03 17.06 19.19
CA ALA A 198 15.53 18.39 19.56
C ALA A 198 14.85 18.92 20.85
N ARG A 199 13.53 18.77 20.98
CA ARG A 199 12.79 19.13 22.19
C ARG A 199 13.25 18.33 23.41
N LEU A 200 13.36 17.00 23.30
CA LEU A 200 13.77 16.13 24.40
C LEU A 200 15.21 16.40 24.86
N ARG A 201 16.12 16.76 23.93
CA ARG A 201 17.48 17.22 24.25
C ARG A 201 17.47 18.57 25.00
N LEU A 202 16.61 19.51 24.61
CA LEU A 202 16.43 20.80 25.30
C LEU A 202 15.77 20.65 26.69
N GLU A 203 14.82 19.73 26.82
CA GLU A 203 14.15 19.40 28.09
C GLU A 203 15.03 18.53 29.02
N GLY A 204 16.20 18.06 28.57
CA GLY A 204 17.08 17.18 29.33
C GLY A 204 16.51 15.78 29.60
N GLN A 205 15.41 15.40 28.95
CA GLN A 205 14.61 14.24 29.33
C GLN A 205 15.06 12.97 28.60
N SER A 206 15.50 11.98 29.37
CA SER A 206 15.89 10.65 28.90
C SER A 206 14.69 9.75 28.53
N ARG A 207 13.74 10.25 27.71
CA ARG A 207 12.69 9.41 27.09
C ARG A 207 13.26 8.50 26.01
N TRP A 208 12.52 7.46 25.66
CA TRP A 208 12.86 6.55 24.55
C TRP A 208 12.00 6.82 23.32
N THR A 209 12.64 6.94 22.16
CA THR A 209 12.01 7.16 20.85
C THR A 209 12.52 6.13 19.84
N GLU A 210 11.96 6.13 18.62
CA GLU A 210 12.40 5.29 17.49
C GLU A 210 13.89 5.53 17.18
N GLU A 211 14.30 6.80 17.14
CA GLU A 211 15.65 7.27 16.84
C GLU A 211 16.62 6.83 17.93
N ARG A 212 16.23 6.96 19.21
CA ARG A 212 17.08 6.55 20.33
C ARG A 212 17.26 5.03 20.38
N LEU A 213 16.22 4.26 20.12
CA LEU A 213 16.35 2.81 19.98
C LEU A 213 17.32 2.47 18.85
N LYS A 214 17.15 3.08 17.68
CA LYS A 214 18.01 2.89 16.51
C LYS A 214 19.48 3.22 16.79
N GLN A 215 19.75 4.34 17.47
CA GLN A 215 21.10 4.73 17.92
C GLN A 215 21.71 3.69 18.87
N VAL A 216 20.95 3.24 19.89
CA VAL A 216 21.42 2.24 20.87
C VAL A 216 21.66 0.88 20.21
N VAL A 217 20.75 0.42 19.34
CA VAL A 217 20.87 -0.87 18.66
C VAL A 217 22.03 -0.87 17.66
N ALA A 218 22.25 0.22 16.92
CA ALA A 218 23.44 0.35 16.07
C ALA A 218 24.75 0.26 16.88
N ALA A 219 24.83 0.95 18.03
CA ALA A 219 25.99 0.94 18.90
C ALA A 219 26.22 -0.41 19.63
N ARG A 220 25.15 -1.14 19.95
CA ARG A 220 25.19 -2.44 20.64
C ARG A 220 25.44 -3.62 19.71
N LEU A 221 24.87 -3.61 18.50
CA LEU A 221 25.05 -4.70 17.52
C LEU A 221 26.30 -4.54 16.66
N GLN A 222 26.83 -3.31 16.50
CA GLN A 222 28.08 -3.04 15.77
C GLN A 222 28.11 -3.63 14.33
N GLY A 223 26.95 -3.66 13.66
CA GLY A 223 26.79 -4.24 12.32
C GLY A 223 26.51 -5.76 12.28
N ARG A 224 26.44 -6.45 13.43
CA ARG A 224 25.92 -7.83 13.49
C ARG A 224 24.46 -7.86 12.99
N PRO A 225 24.05 -8.88 12.19
CA PRO A 225 22.67 -9.04 11.76
C PRO A 225 21.68 -9.11 12.93
N PHE A 226 20.50 -8.51 12.74
CA PHE A 226 19.40 -8.55 13.69
C PHE A 226 18.24 -9.38 13.13
N PHE A 227 17.79 -10.36 13.91
CA PHE A 227 16.69 -11.26 13.57
C PHE A 227 15.60 -11.15 14.63
N VAL A 228 14.35 -10.93 14.21
CA VAL A 228 13.17 -11.01 15.09
C VAL A 228 12.34 -12.24 14.77
N VAL A 229 11.95 -12.87 15.87
CA VAL A 229 11.79 -14.33 15.97
C VAL A 229 10.55 -14.69 16.77
N SER A 230 9.53 -13.82 16.71
CA SER A 230 8.18 -14.28 16.98
C SER A 230 7.70 -15.08 15.79
N ASN A 231 6.82 -16.05 16.09
CA ASN A 231 4.38 -17.57 14.44
C ASN A 231 3.38 -16.77 13.49
N ARG A 232 2.51 -15.89 14.04
CA ARG A 232 1.97 -14.73 13.30
C ARG A 232 3.05 -13.81 12.72
N GLU A 233 2.90 -13.48 11.43
CA GLU A 233 3.59 -12.42 10.70
C GLU A 233 3.01 -11.02 11.01
N PRO A 234 3.75 -9.92 10.74
CA PRO A 234 3.22 -8.56 10.88
C PRO A 234 2.26 -8.12 9.77
N PHE A 235 2.43 -8.67 8.56
CA PHE A 235 1.66 -8.31 7.37
C PHE A 235 1.34 -9.58 6.60
N SER A 236 0.05 -9.84 6.37
CA SER A 236 -0.43 -10.97 5.59
C SER A 236 -1.06 -10.46 4.30
N HIS A 237 -0.83 -11.14 3.19
CA HIS A 237 -1.29 -10.76 1.86
C HIS A 237 -2.43 -11.68 1.44
N VAL A 238 -3.56 -11.09 1.05
CA VAL A 238 -4.79 -11.82 0.73
C VAL A 238 -5.37 -11.40 -0.62
N TRP A 239 -6.06 -12.32 -1.27
CA TRP A 239 -6.76 -12.05 -2.53
C TRP A 239 -8.03 -11.21 -2.30
N GLN A 240 -7.99 -9.98 -2.80
CA GLN A 240 -9.14 -9.08 -2.89
C GLN A 240 -9.66 -9.10 -4.33
N GLY A 241 -10.34 -10.19 -4.70
CA GLY A 241 -10.86 -10.43 -6.04
C GLY A 241 -9.75 -10.69 -7.07
N ARG A 242 -9.29 -9.65 -7.77
CA ARG A 242 -8.20 -9.73 -8.77
C ARG A 242 -6.92 -9.01 -8.35
N THR A 243 -6.92 -8.40 -7.17
CA THR A 243 -5.79 -7.64 -6.61
C THR A 243 -5.37 -8.24 -5.28
N ILE A 244 -4.06 -8.24 -4.99
CA ILE A 244 -3.55 -8.64 -3.68
C ILE A 244 -3.60 -7.43 -2.75
N GLY A 245 -4.26 -7.57 -1.60
CA GLY A 245 -4.29 -6.57 -0.54
C GLY A 245 -3.53 -7.03 0.70
N THR A 246 -3.03 -6.09 1.51
CA THR A 246 -2.30 -6.40 2.75
C THR A 246 -3.19 -6.15 3.97
N ILE A 247 -3.21 -7.10 4.91
CA ILE A 247 -3.88 -7.02 6.21
C ILE A 247 -2.82 -7.06 7.32
N THR A 248 -3.01 -6.28 8.39
CA THR A 248 -2.21 -6.35 9.62
C THR A 248 -2.93 -7.27 10.63
N PRO A 249 -2.42 -8.46 10.97
CA PRO A 249 -3.14 -9.39 11.85
C PRO A 249 -3.36 -8.83 13.25
N ALA A 250 -4.56 -9.04 13.82
CA ALA A 250 -4.93 -8.60 15.16
C ALA A 250 -4.16 -9.35 16.27
N SER A 251 -2.94 -8.86 16.59
CA SER A 251 -2.02 -9.49 17.52
C SER A 251 -1.20 -8.44 18.28
N GLY A 252 -1.33 -8.39 19.60
CA GLY A 252 -0.54 -7.48 20.46
C GLY A 252 0.97 -7.70 20.35
N LEU A 253 1.42 -8.89 19.95
CA LEU A 253 2.82 -9.14 19.62
C LEU A 253 3.25 -8.35 18.37
N VAL A 254 2.39 -8.26 17.36
CA VAL A 254 2.66 -7.48 16.14
C VAL A 254 2.67 -5.99 16.46
N THR A 255 1.70 -5.52 17.26
CA THR A 255 1.62 -4.15 17.79
C THR A 255 2.91 -3.69 18.47
N ALA A 256 3.57 -4.60 19.18
CA ALA A 256 4.83 -4.34 19.87
C ALA A 256 6.06 -4.43 18.93
N LEU A 257 6.18 -5.50 18.13
CA LEU A 257 7.42 -5.77 17.41
C LEU A 257 7.55 -5.03 16.06
N ASP A 258 6.46 -4.61 15.42
CA ASP A 258 6.55 -3.84 14.16
C ASP A 258 7.18 -2.43 14.35
N PRO A 259 6.83 -1.63 15.38
CA PRO A 259 7.59 -0.41 15.70
C PRO A 259 9.08 -0.66 15.96
N VAL A 260 9.45 -1.79 16.59
CA VAL A 260 10.85 -2.16 16.83
C VAL A 260 11.57 -2.49 15.52
N MET A 261 10.96 -3.28 14.64
CA MET A 261 11.55 -3.65 13.35
C MET A 261 11.62 -2.48 12.37
N ARG A 262 10.69 -1.52 12.43
CA ARG A 262 10.79 -0.25 11.69
C ARG A 262 11.97 0.61 12.14
N ALA A 263 12.24 0.65 13.45
CA ALA A 263 13.36 1.39 14.04
C ALA A 263 14.72 0.76 13.70
N CYS A 264 14.84 -0.55 13.95
CA CYS A 264 16.09 -1.29 13.91
C CYS A 264 16.47 -1.81 12.51
N GLY A 265 15.49 -2.05 11.63
CA GLY A 265 15.70 -2.87 10.43
C GLY A 265 15.94 -4.34 10.81
N GLY A 266 16.66 -5.07 9.95
CA GLY A 266 16.92 -6.50 10.11
C GLY A 266 15.88 -7.38 9.40
N VAL A 267 15.81 -8.65 9.81
CA VAL A 267 14.89 -9.65 9.25
C VAL A 267 13.92 -10.10 10.35
N TRP A 268 12.62 -9.93 10.13
CA TRP A 268 11.58 -10.62 10.90
C TRP A 268 11.19 -11.85 10.11
N VAL A 269 11.01 -12.99 10.75
CA VAL A 269 10.50 -14.19 10.07
C VAL A 269 9.35 -14.78 10.82
N ALA A 270 8.31 -15.16 10.09
CA ALA A 270 7.11 -15.74 10.65
C ALA A 270 6.49 -16.78 9.72
N HIS A 271 5.42 -17.45 10.16
CA HIS A 271 4.63 -18.28 9.26
C HIS A 271 3.79 -17.38 8.35
N GLY A 272 3.95 -17.54 7.03
CA GLY A 272 3.11 -16.91 6.02
C GLY A 272 1.73 -17.56 5.99
N SER A 273 0.71 -16.78 6.32
CA SER A 273 -0.64 -17.27 6.67
C SER A 273 -1.77 -16.75 5.77
N GLY A 274 -1.46 -15.89 4.80
CA GLY A 274 -2.37 -15.35 3.80
C GLY A 274 -2.41 -16.17 2.50
N ASP A 275 -3.55 -16.15 1.81
CA ASP A 275 -3.76 -16.94 0.58
C ASP A 275 -3.05 -16.38 -0.66
N ALA A 276 -2.50 -15.16 -0.58
CA ALA A 276 -1.65 -14.56 -1.60
C ALA A 276 -0.17 -14.39 -1.17
N ASP A 277 0.22 -14.87 0.02
CA ASP A 277 1.56 -14.65 0.58
C ASP A 277 2.70 -15.23 -0.25
N ARG A 278 2.43 -16.26 -1.05
CA ARG A 278 3.39 -16.92 -1.95
C ARG A 278 3.67 -16.12 -3.22
N GLU A 279 2.74 -15.27 -3.63
CA GLU A 279 2.79 -14.52 -4.90
C GLU A 279 3.60 -13.22 -4.77
N VAL A 280 3.96 -12.84 -3.54
CA VAL A 280 4.63 -11.56 -3.21
C VAL A 280 6.04 -11.71 -2.62
N VAL A 281 6.52 -12.94 -2.43
CA VAL A 281 7.87 -13.24 -1.95
C VAL A 281 8.85 -13.48 -3.10
N ASP A 282 10.14 -13.33 -2.82
CA ASP A 282 11.21 -13.72 -3.73
C ASP A 282 11.59 -15.21 -3.60
N VAL A 283 12.66 -15.61 -4.29
CA VAL A 283 13.20 -16.99 -4.30
C VAL A 283 13.77 -17.46 -2.95
N ARG A 284 13.77 -16.62 -1.91
CA ARG A 284 14.18 -16.94 -0.53
C ARG A 284 13.00 -16.95 0.44
N ASP A 285 11.77 -16.87 -0.06
CA ASP A 285 10.56 -16.61 0.73
C ASP A 285 10.58 -15.24 1.44
N GLU A 286 11.30 -14.24 0.91
CA GLU A 286 11.44 -12.90 1.49
C GLU A 286 10.59 -11.82 0.79
N VAL A 287 10.01 -10.91 1.57
CA VAL A 287 9.30 -9.72 1.10
C VAL A 287 9.67 -8.50 1.94
N ARG A 288 9.80 -7.33 1.32
CA ARG A 288 10.15 -6.07 2.01
C ARG A 288 8.91 -5.37 2.55
N VAL A 289 8.93 -5.01 3.84
CA VAL A 289 7.75 -4.52 4.58
C VAL A 289 8.07 -3.32 5.48
N PRO A 290 7.09 -2.48 5.86
CA PRO A 290 5.70 -2.44 5.37
C PRO A 290 5.62 -2.04 3.88
N PRO A 291 4.61 -2.51 3.11
CA PRO A 291 4.58 -2.31 1.65
C PRO A 291 4.66 -0.85 1.18
N GLU A 292 4.05 0.09 1.90
CA GLU A 292 4.07 1.52 1.53
C GLU A 292 5.36 2.28 1.89
N ASP A 293 6.22 1.72 2.75
CA ASP A 293 7.41 2.41 3.28
C ASP A 293 8.46 1.38 3.80
N PRO A 294 9.06 0.54 2.94
CA PRO A 294 9.67 -0.72 3.41
C PRO A 294 10.94 -0.54 4.25
N ARG A 295 10.85 -0.83 5.55
CA ARG A 295 11.92 -0.66 6.56
C ARG A 295 12.74 -1.91 6.83
N TYR A 296 12.14 -3.09 6.76
CA TYR A 296 12.78 -4.37 7.10
C TYR A 296 12.37 -5.48 6.11
N THR A 297 12.97 -6.66 6.27
CA THR A 297 12.59 -7.86 5.50
C THR A 297 11.69 -8.74 6.35
N LEU A 298 10.61 -9.24 5.77
CA LEU A 298 9.81 -10.35 6.28
C LEU A 298 10.15 -11.61 5.47
N LYS A 299 10.73 -12.64 6.10
CA LYS A 299 10.80 -13.98 5.51
C LYS A 299 9.60 -14.80 5.96
N ARG A 300 9.15 -15.76 5.15
CA ARG A 300 8.04 -16.65 5.47
C ARG A 300 8.48 -18.09 5.61
N VAL A 301 7.94 -18.76 6.63
CA VAL A 301 8.04 -20.21 6.79
C VAL A 301 6.68 -20.84 6.50
N TRP A 302 6.69 -21.77 5.56
CA TRP A 302 5.48 -22.46 5.13
C TRP A 302 5.17 -23.65 6.02
N LEU A 303 3.98 -23.65 6.61
CA LEU A 303 3.45 -24.80 7.36
C LEU A 303 2.38 -25.50 6.53
N SER A 304 2.41 -26.83 6.51
CA SER A 304 1.31 -27.65 6.00
C SER A 304 0.14 -27.65 7.00
N PRO A 305 -1.08 -28.02 6.58
CA PRO A 305 -2.22 -28.12 7.49
C PRO A 305 -1.99 -29.07 8.67
N ARG A 306 -1.22 -30.16 8.49
CA ARG A 306 -0.87 -31.09 9.59
C ARG A 306 0.06 -30.45 10.61
N GLU A 307 1.08 -29.73 10.13
CA GLU A 307 1.98 -28.96 10.99
C GLU A 307 1.20 -27.89 11.76
N LEU A 308 0.36 -27.10 11.07
CA LEU A 308 -0.43 -26.05 11.70
C LEU A 308 -1.39 -26.61 12.77
N ALA A 309 -2.05 -27.74 12.48
CA ALA A 309 -2.92 -28.41 13.45
C ALA A 309 -2.14 -28.83 14.71
N GLY A 310 -1.11 -29.69 14.58
CA GLY A 310 -0.44 -30.25 15.76
C GLY A 310 0.45 -29.25 16.51
N TYR A 311 1.24 -28.42 15.80
CA TYR A 311 2.09 -27.43 16.45
C TYR A 311 1.29 -26.26 17.03
N TYR A 312 0.40 -25.63 16.24
CA TYR A 312 -0.24 -24.38 16.63
C TYR A 312 -1.59 -24.59 17.32
N LEU A 313 -2.50 -25.41 16.78
CA LEU A 313 -3.81 -25.62 17.43
C LEU A 313 -3.65 -26.49 18.68
N GLY A 314 -3.11 -27.71 18.53
CA GLY A 314 -2.85 -28.65 19.61
C GLY A 314 -1.82 -28.14 20.62
N PHE A 315 -0.53 -28.44 20.42
CA PHE A 315 0.49 -28.25 21.46
C PHE A 315 0.58 -26.80 21.98
N SER A 316 0.48 -25.80 21.10
CA SER A 316 0.60 -24.40 21.53
C SER A 316 -0.67 -23.81 22.15
N ASN A 317 -1.87 -24.14 21.66
CA ASN A 317 -3.12 -23.44 22.04
C ASN A 317 -4.13 -24.30 22.83
N GLU A 318 -4.03 -25.63 22.78
CA GLU A 318 -4.75 -26.58 23.64
C GLU A 318 -3.83 -27.14 24.76
N GLY A 319 -2.52 -27.22 24.53
CA GLY A 319 -1.51 -27.56 25.54
C GLY A 319 -0.96 -26.36 26.33
N LEU A 320 0.06 -25.68 25.77
CA LEU A 320 0.83 -24.65 26.47
C LEU A 320 0.01 -23.41 26.88
N TRP A 321 -0.95 -22.97 26.06
CA TRP A 321 -1.75 -21.78 26.37
C TRP A 321 -2.58 -21.93 27.66
N PRO A 322 -3.43 -22.96 27.84
CA PRO A 322 -4.11 -23.18 29.12
C PRO A 322 -3.17 -23.64 30.24
N LEU A 323 -2.05 -24.31 29.96
CA LEU A 323 -1.04 -24.62 30.98
C LEU A 323 -0.47 -23.34 31.63
N CYS A 324 -0.19 -22.31 30.82
CA CYS A 324 0.47 -21.10 31.28
C CYS A 324 -0.48 -20.00 31.77
N HIS A 325 -1.79 -20.16 31.59
CA HIS A 325 -2.79 -19.24 32.12
C HIS A 325 -3.63 -19.92 33.21
N ASN A 326 -3.64 -19.37 34.42
CA ASN A 326 -4.49 -19.84 35.52
C ASN A 326 -5.99 -19.58 35.23
N VAL A 327 -6.58 -20.43 34.40
CA VAL A 327 -7.98 -20.35 33.94
C VAL A 327 -8.63 -21.73 33.96
N HIS A 328 -9.96 -21.78 34.02
CA HIS A 328 -10.76 -23.01 34.12
C HIS A 328 -10.87 -23.76 32.77
N THR A 329 -9.75 -24.00 32.10
CA THR A 329 -9.64 -24.81 30.88
C THR A 329 -8.44 -25.72 31.05
N ARG A 330 -8.65 -27.03 30.94
CA ARG A 330 -7.61 -28.05 31.12
C ARG A 330 -6.62 -27.99 29.94
N PRO A 331 -5.30 -28.15 30.16
CA PRO A 331 -4.36 -28.37 29.08
C PRO A 331 -4.46 -29.80 28.54
N GLU A 332 -4.46 -29.94 27.22
CA GLU A 332 -4.54 -31.19 26.49
C GLU A 332 -3.23 -31.44 25.70
N PHE A 333 -2.74 -32.68 25.73
CA PHE A 333 -1.39 -33.02 25.32
C PHE A 333 -1.38 -34.35 24.56
N HIS A 334 -1.10 -34.29 23.25
CA HIS A 334 -1.00 -35.47 22.39
C HIS A 334 0.46 -35.67 21.91
N PRO A 335 1.00 -36.91 21.90
CA PRO A 335 2.36 -37.17 21.42
C PRO A 335 2.59 -36.81 19.95
N GLU A 336 1.55 -36.87 19.11
CA GLU A 336 1.61 -36.43 17.71
C GLU A 336 1.79 -34.91 17.61
N ASP A 337 1.12 -34.14 18.45
CA ASP A 337 1.22 -32.67 18.51
C ASP A 337 2.59 -32.25 19.03
N TRP A 338 3.16 -32.98 19.99
CA TRP A 338 4.56 -32.78 20.41
C TRP A 338 5.54 -33.06 19.27
N ALA A 339 5.33 -34.12 18.49
CA ALA A 339 6.17 -34.42 17.32
C ALA A 339 6.04 -33.32 16.23
N GLN A 340 4.83 -32.80 15.98
CA GLN A 340 4.65 -31.63 15.11
C GLN A 340 5.32 -30.38 15.72
N TYR A 341 5.18 -30.14 17.02
CA TYR A 341 5.82 -29.03 17.73
C TYR A 341 7.34 -29.07 17.50
N HIS A 342 7.99 -30.19 17.82
CA HIS A 342 9.43 -30.37 17.59
C HIS A 342 9.82 -30.21 16.12
N SER A 343 9.08 -30.82 15.19
CA SER A 343 9.35 -30.70 13.75
C SER A 343 9.26 -29.27 13.25
N VAL A 344 8.30 -28.48 13.75
CA VAL A 344 8.07 -27.09 13.33
C VAL A 344 9.05 -26.14 14.03
N ASN A 345 9.47 -26.42 15.28
CA ASN A 345 10.64 -25.79 15.91
C ASN A 345 11.89 -25.97 15.02
N ALA A 346 12.16 -27.21 14.59
CA ALA A 346 13.32 -27.56 13.78
C ALA A 346 13.27 -26.96 12.36
N LYS A 347 12.10 -26.98 11.71
CA LYS A 347 11.88 -26.37 10.38
C LYS A 347 12.21 -24.88 10.37
N PHE A 348 11.72 -24.15 11.38
CA PHE A 348 12.14 -22.77 11.54
C PHE A 348 13.58 -22.65 12.10
N ALA A 349 14.25 -23.69 12.60
CA ALA A 349 15.67 -23.65 13.02
C ALA A 349 16.64 -23.83 11.85
N ASP A 350 16.26 -24.64 10.87
CA ASP A 350 16.86 -24.55 9.53
C ASP A 350 16.61 -23.16 8.95
N ALA A 351 15.40 -22.63 9.17
CA ALA A 351 15.13 -21.24 8.89
C ALA A 351 15.86 -20.24 9.82
N VAL A 352 16.39 -20.53 11.03
CA VAL A 352 17.07 -19.55 11.92
C VAL A 352 18.49 -19.21 11.51
N LEU A 353 18.99 -19.99 10.58
CA LEU A 353 20.08 -19.51 9.77
C LEU A 353 19.64 -18.24 8.98
N GLU A 354 18.32 -17.88 8.98
CA GLU A 354 17.66 -16.58 8.68
C GLU A 354 16.35 -16.13 9.50
N ALA A 355 15.75 -16.80 10.54
CA ALA A 355 14.43 -16.50 11.24
C ALA A 355 13.66 -17.57 12.15
N TYR A 356 12.48 -17.30 12.85
CA TYR A 356 11.88 -18.20 13.93
C TYR A 356 10.43 -18.00 14.57
N HIS A 357 9.97 -18.89 15.52
CA HIS A 357 8.69 -18.77 16.32
C HIS A 357 8.47 -19.49 17.71
N PHE A 358 9.45 -19.97 18.52
CA PHE A 358 9.23 -21.10 19.51
C PHE A 358 10.02 -21.14 20.87
N ALA A 359 9.87 -22.25 21.62
CA ALA A 359 10.51 -22.56 22.91
C ALA A 359 11.67 -23.60 22.91
N LEU A 360 11.72 -24.63 22.04
CA LEU A 360 12.84 -25.62 22.00
C LEU A 360 14.13 -25.04 21.39
N LEU A 361 14.16 -23.72 21.31
CA LEU A 361 14.56 -23.04 20.11
C LEU A 361 15.90 -22.33 20.25
N PRO A 362 16.18 -21.67 21.39
CA PRO A 362 17.51 -21.15 21.65
C PRO A 362 18.58 -22.24 21.60
N ARG A 363 18.26 -23.44 22.12
CA ARG A 363 19.10 -24.63 21.99
C ARG A 363 19.40 -24.98 20.52
N LEU A 364 18.37 -25.06 19.67
CA LEU A 364 18.52 -25.37 18.24
C LEU A 364 19.31 -24.31 17.46
N VAL A 365 19.36 -23.04 17.93
CA VAL A 365 20.35 -22.07 17.42
C VAL A 365 21.74 -22.47 17.85
N ARG A 366 21.95 -22.61 19.17
CA ARG A 366 23.29 -22.75 19.79
C ARG A 366 24.01 -23.99 19.26
N GLU A 367 23.29 -25.07 18.99
CA GLU A 367 23.80 -26.30 18.35
C GLU A 367 24.34 -26.08 16.92
N LYS A 368 23.83 -25.08 16.18
CA LYS A 368 24.23 -24.78 14.78
C LYS A 368 25.07 -23.51 14.65
N ARG A 369 24.97 -22.58 15.61
CA ARG A 369 25.63 -21.26 15.64
C ARG A 369 26.01 -20.88 17.08
N PRO A 370 27.11 -21.43 17.65
CA PRO A 370 27.58 -21.09 18.98
C PRO A 370 28.00 -19.61 19.15
N ASP A 371 28.25 -18.89 18.05
CA ASP A 371 28.57 -17.45 18.06
C ASP A 371 27.34 -16.54 18.20
N ALA A 372 26.13 -17.07 17.97
CA ALA A 372 24.89 -16.29 17.99
C ALA A 372 24.47 -15.96 19.42
N ARG A 373 24.07 -14.70 19.63
CA ARG A 373 23.39 -14.28 20.87
C ARG A 373 21.89 -14.44 20.72
N VAL A 374 21.27 -15.15 21.65
CA VAL A 374 19.85 -15.52 21.61
C VAL A 374 19.15 -15.07 22.88
N ALA A 375 18.17 -14.19 22.71
CA ALA A 375 17.16 -13.92 23.73
C ALA A 375 15.84 -14.62 23.37
N LEU A 376 15.22 -15.25 24.36
CA LEU A 376 13.84 -15.73 24.29
C LEU A 376 12.97 -14.82 25.17
N PHE A 377 11.92 -14.21 24.62
CA PHE A 377 10.96 -13.44 25.42
C PHE A 377 9.62 -14.17 25.54
N TRP A 378 9.23 -14.54 26.75
CA TRP A 378 7.98 -15.21 27.04
C TRP A 378 6.86 -14.19 27.26
N HIS A 379 6.05 -13.99 26.21
CA HIS A 379 5.03 -12.93 26.17
C HIS A 379 3.80 -13.19 27.06
N ILE A 380 3.50 -14.46 27.36
CA ILE A 380 2.37 -14.86 28.23
C ILE A 380 2.84 -15.01 29.69
N PRO A 381 1.98 -15.31 30.68
CA PRO A 381 2.44 -15.60 32.03
C PRO A 381 3.33 -16.85 32.08
N TRP A 382 4.15 -16.97 33.13
CA TRP A 382 4.75 -18.25 33.51
C TRP A 382 4.02 -18.78 34.75
N PRO A 383 3.47 -20.02 34.71
CA PRO A 383 2.72 -20.60 35.81
C PRO A 383 3.65 -20.95 36.98
N ASN A 384 3.11 -21.43 38.11
CA ASN A 384 3.97 -21.98 39.17
C ASN A 384 4.51 -23.38 38.75
N PRO A 385 5.54 -23.92 39.44
CA PRO A 385 6.14 -25.19 39.04
C PRO A 385 5.16 -26.38 39.05
N GLU A 386 4.21 -26.39 39.99
CA GLU A 386 3.20 -27.45 40.12
C GLU A 386 2.26 -27.49 38.91
N ALA A 387 1.78 -26.32 38.46
CA ALA A 387 0.97 -26.23 37.24
C ALA A 387 1.79 -26.50 35.98
N PHE A 388 3.04 -26.04 35.89
CA PHE A 388 3.91 -26.38 34.76
C PHE A 388 4.19 -27.89 34.68
N GLY A 389 4.29 -28.56 35.84
CA GLY A 389 4.52 -29.99 35.99
C GLY A 389 3.44 -30.89 35.37
N ILE A 390 2.31 -30.33 34.95
CA ILE A 390 1.26 -31.03 34.18
C ILE A 390 1.75 -31.35 32.74
N CYS A 391 2.75 -30.61 32.22
CA CYS A 391 3.32 -30.87 30.89
C CYS A 391 4.18 -32.15 30.89
N PRO A 392 3.88 -33.16 30.04
CA PRO A 392 4.66 -34.40 29.97
C PRO A 392 6.12 -34.19 29.53
N TRP A 393 6.39 -33.14 28.75
CA TRP A 393 7.70 -32.80 28.18
C TRP A 393 8.30 -31.54 28.81
N GLN A 394 8.02 -31.31 30.10
CA GLN A 394 8.47 -30.13 30.83
C GLN A 394 10.00 -29.97 30.79
N ALA A 395 10.75 -31.07 30.92
CA ALA A 395 12.20 -31.05 30.93
C ALA A 395 12.77 -30.66 29.56
N GLU A 396 12.20 -31.17 28.46
CA GLU A 396 12.57 -30.83 27.09
C GLU A 396 12.26 -29.37 26.74
N VAL A 397 11.10 -28.86 27.18
CA VAL A 397 10.76 -27.43 27.02
C VAL A 397 11.75 -26.55 27.78
N LEU A 398 12.07 -26.87 29.03
CA LEU A 398 13.05 -26.13 29.84
C LEU A 398 14.47 -26.23 29.24
N HIS A 399 14.91 -27.42 28.82
CA HIS A 399 16.17 -27.62 28.09
C HIS A 399 16.26 -26.85 26.76
N GLY A 400 15.11 -26.57 26.15
CA GLY A 400 14.98 -25.67 25.01
C GLY A 400 15.24 -24.22 25.37
N MET A 401 14.49 -23.71 26.36
CA MET A 401 14.56 -22.33 26.83
C MET A 401 15.95 -21.98 27.40
N LEU A 402 16.56 -22.91 28.14
CA LEU A 402 17.92 -22.86 28.69
C LEU A 402 19.02 -23.09 27.63
N GLY A 403 18.76 -22.78 26.36
CA GLY A 403 19.79 -22.51 25.35
C GLY A 403 19.96 -21.02 25.04
N ALA A 404 19.17 -20.14 25.69
CA ALA A 404 19.24 -18.70 25.50
C ALA A 404 20.27 -18.08 26.44
N ASP A 405 21.02 -17.09 25.97
CA ASP A 405 21.82 -16.25 26.88
C ASP A 405 20.89 -15.43 27.79
N LEU A 406 19.68 -15.11 27.32
CA LEU A 406 18.69 -14.32 28.06
C LEU A 406 17.26 -14.87 27.88
N VAL A 407 16.63 -15.31 28.97
CA VAL A 407 15.17 -15.56 29.03
C VAL A 407 14.49 -14.36 29.68
N GLY A 408 13.72 -13.62 28.89
CA GLY A 408 12.97 -12.46 29.32
C GLY A 408 11.51 -12.78 29.62
N PHE A 409 10.97 -12.23 30.70
CA PHE A 409 9.54 -12.36 31.06
C PHE A 409 8.87 -11.01 31.26
N GLN A 410 7.54 -10.98 31.22
CA GLN A 410 6.75 -9.77 31.48
C GLN A 410 6.91 -9.18 32.90
N THR A 411 7.16 -10.01 33.91
CA THR A 411 7.18 -9.60 35.33
C THR A 411 8.18 -10.40 36.15
N GLN A 412 8.69 -9.81 37.25
CA GLN A 412 9.60 -10.49 38.18
C GLN A 412 9.00 -11.78 38.76
N PHE A 413 7.68 -11.81 39.00
CA PHE A 413 6.98 -13.00 39.49
C PHE A 413 7.14 -14.19 38.52
N HIS A 414 7.08 -13.94 37.21
CA HIS A 414 7.29 -14.99 36.20
C HIS A 414 8.77 -15.46 36.17
N CYS A 415 9.72 -14.55 36.42
CA CYS A 415 11.14 -14.89 36.54
C CYS A 415 11.40 -15.81 37.74
N ASN A 416 10.83 -15.48 38.90
CA ASN A 416 10.92 -16.31 40.11
C ASN A 416 10.31 -17.69 39.88
N ASN A 417 9.09 -17.76 39.34
CA ASN A 417 8.42 -19.02 39.03
C ASN A 417 9.24 -19.87 38.04
N PHE A 418 9.86 -19.25 37.03
CA PHE A 418 10.70 -19.96 36.06
C PHE A 418 11.94 -20.59 36.71
N LEU A 419 12.67 -19.85 37.55
CA LEU A 419 13.78 -20.40 38.32
C LEU A 419 13.32 -21.56 39.22
N GLU A 420 12.22 -21.40 39.95
CA GLU A 420 11.63 -22.47 40.78
C GLU A 420 11.16 -23.69 39.96
N THR A 421 10.78 -23.48 38.69
CA THR A 421 10.40 -24.56 37.77
C THR A 421 11.63 -25.31 37.27
N VAL A 422 12.69 -24.58 36.90
CA VAL A 422 14.00 -25.14 36.51
C VAL A 422 14.57 -26.00 37.64
N ASP A 423 14.65 -25.44 38.84
CA ASP A 423 15.24 -26.07 40.04
C ASP A 423 14.59 -27.42 40.41
N ARG A 424 13.31 -27.59 40.09
CA ARG A 424 12.53 -28.81 40.35
C ARG A 424 12.52 -29.83 39.21
N ALA A 425 12.71 -29.40 37.96
CA ALA A 425 12.38 -30.22 36.79
C ALA A 425 13.58 -30.56 35.88
N VAL A 426 14.74 -29.89 36.04
CA VAL A 426 15.95 -30.19 35.24
C VAL A 426 17.22 -30.13 36.09
N GLU A 427 18.23 -30.92 35.73
CA GLU A 427 19.56 -30.85 36.33
C GLU A 427 20.29 -29.59 35.83
N ALA A 428 20.18 -28.51 36.59
CA ALA A 428 20.86 -27.23 36.38
C ALA A 428 21.06 -26.53 37.74
N ARG A 429 22.06 -25.64 37.83
CA ARG A 429 22.29 -24.84 39.03
C ARG A 429 21.59 -23.49 38.90
N THR A 430 20.69 -23.17 39.82
CA THR A 430 20.06 -21.84 39.89
C THR A 430 20.89 -20.89 40.76
N ASP A 431 21.02 -19.63 40.34
CA ASP A 431 21.54 -18.52 41.14
C ASP A 431 20.44 -17.47 41.32
N TRP A 432 20.02 -17.28 42.56
CA TRP A 432 18.92 -16.40 42.96
C TRP A 432 19.37 -14.97 43.31
N GLU A 433 20.68 -14.71 43.38
CA GLU A 433 21.23 -13.36 43.55
C GLU A 433 21.41 -12.69 42.19
N HIS A 434 21.97 -13.42 41.22
CA HIS A 434 22.24 -12.95 39.86
C HIS A 434 21.10 -13.22 38.86
N PHE A 435 20.10 -14.03 39.25
CA PHE A 435 19.03 -14.54 38.40
C PHE A 435 19.59 -15.24 37.15
N THR A 436 20.43 -16.26 37.38
CA THR A 436 20.99 -17.11 36.32
C THR A 436 20.68 -18.59 36.52
N VAL A 437 20.84 -19.35 35.45
CA VAL A 437 20.82 -20.81 35.43
C VAL A 437 22.07 -21.30 34.71
N ASP A 438 22.96 -21.98 35.42
CA ASP A 438 24.13 -22.64 34.84
C ASP A 438 23.77 -24.09 34.46
N ARG A 439 23.98 -24.46 33.19
CA ARG A 439 23.71 -25.81 32.70
C ARG A 439 24.82 -26.30 31.77
N GLY A 440 25.75 -27.07 32.32
CA GLY A 440 26.96 -27.48 31.61
C GLY A 440 27.98 -26.34 31.57
N GLN A 441 28.33 -25.86 30.37
CA GLN A 441 29.21 -24.70 30.17
C GLN A 441 28.45 -23.43 29.75
N HIS A 442 27.12 -23.45 29.77
CA HIS A 442 26.26 -22.33 29.37
C HIS A 442 25.54 -21.72 30.58
N THR A 443 25.52 -20.38 30.64
CA THR A 443 24.76 -19.61 31.64
C THR A 443 23.62 -18.84 30.97
N THR A 444 22.38 -19.16 31.34
CA THR A 444 21.17 -18.41 30.93
C THR A 444 20.83 -17.35 31.99
N TYR A 445 20.72 -16.08 31.60
CA TYR A 445 20.21 -15.01 32.45
C TYR A 445 18.69 -14.91 32.39
N VAL A 446 18.02 -14.60 33.51
CA VAL A 446 16.55 -14.52 33.62
C VAL A 446 16.14 -13.12 34.09
N LYS A 447 15.46 -12.32 33.27
CA LYS A 447 15.15 -10.91 33.61
C LYS A 447 13.73 -10.44 33.23
N PRO A 448 13.12 -9.52 34.00
CA PRO A 448 11.83 -8.93 33.65
C PRO A 448 11.95 -7.75 32.69
N PHE A 449 11.25 -7.82 31.56
CA PHE A 449 11.06 -6.71 30.62
C PHE A 449 9.56 -6.53 30.32
N PRO A 450 8.84 -5.67 31.07
CA PRO A 450 7.43 -5.39 30.81
C PRO A 450 7.22 -4.86 29.39
N ILE A 451 6.53 -5.62 28.52
CA ILE A 451 6.27 -5.17 27.14
C ILE A 451 5.24 -4.03 27.13
N SER A 452 5.29 -3.20 26.09
CA SER A 452 4.48 -1.98 26.00
C SER A 452 4.14 -1.63 24.56
N VAL A 453 3.51 -0.48 24.36
CA VAL A 453 3.12 0.07 23.06
C VAL A 453 4.12 1.11 22.57
N ALA A 454 4.11 1.39 21.26
CA ALA A 454 4.70 2.63 20.77
C ALA A 454 3.92 3.84 21.34
N PRO A 455 4.59 4.95 21.70
CA PRO A 455 3.89 6.20 21.97
C PRO A 455 3.08 6.59 20.73
N ALA A 456 1.79 6.85 20.90
CA ALA A 456 0.95 7.29 19.78
C ALA A 456 1.42 8.69 19.32
N PHE A 457 1.91 8.78 18.08
CA PHE A 457 2.06 10.04 17.37
C PHE A 457 0.68 10.56 16.98
N ILE A 458 0.08 11.36 17.87
CA ILE A 458 -1.27 11.93 17.70
C ILE A 458 -1.17 13.20 16.85
N ASP A 459 -0.64 13.03 15.64
CA ASP A 459 -0.50 14.10 14.64
C ASP A 459 -1.84 14.34 13.90
N GLU A 460 -2.69 13.31 13.84
CA GLU A 460 -4.05 13.34 13.30
C GLU A 460 -5.02 12.63 14.27
N PRO A 461 -5.72 13.34 15.18
CA PRO A 461 -6.77 12.74 16.02
C PRO A 461 -7.91 12.13 15.18
N PRO A 462 -8.76 11.24 15.75
CA PRO A 462 -9.77 10.51 14.99
C PRO A 462 -10.76 11.48 14.33
N LYS A 463 -10.90 11.34 13.00
CA LYS A 463 -11.72 12.24 12.14
C LYS A 463 -13.23 12.05 12.31
N VAL A 464 -13.63 10.96 12.99
CA VAL A 464 -15.01 10.65 13.35
C VAL A 464 -15.30 11.30 14.71
N THR A 465 -16.34 12.13 14.80
CA THR A 465 -16.78 12.74 16.07
C THR A 465 -17.56 11.75 16.94
N ARG A 466 -17.80 12.06 18.21
CA ARG A 466 -18.59 11.21 19.11
C ARG A 466 -20.01 10.99 18.57
N GLU A 467 -20.61 12.03 18.02
CA GLU A 467 -21.97 12.03 17.47
C GLU A 467 -22.04 11.14 16.22
N ALA A 468 -21.03 11.21 15.35
CA ALA A 468 -20.94 10.36 14.16
C ALA A 468 -20.75 8.87 14.54
N LEU A 469 -19.89 8.57 15.51
CA LEU A 469 -19.68 7.21 16.01
C LEU A 469 -20.95 6.64 16.68
N LEU A 470 -21.64 7.43 17.49
CA LEU A 470 -22.90 7.01 18.11
C LEU A 470 -24.01 6.81 17.05
N ALA A 471 -24.09 7.67 16.04
CA ALA A 471 -25.03 7.51 14.93
C ALA A 471 -24.75 6.26 14.09
N GLU A 472 -23.48 5.94 13.81
CA GLU A 472 -23.06 4.70 13.11
C GLU A 472 -23.50 3.44 13.87
N LEU A 473 -23.42 3.47 15.20
CA LEU A 473 -23.85 2.37 16.07
C LEU A 473 -25.38 2.34 16.33
N GLY A 474 -26.12 3.35 15.87
CA GLY A 474 -27.54 3.53 16.17
C GLY A 474 -27.82 3.77 17.65
N LEU A 475 -27.04 4.64 18.29
CA LEU A 475 -27.08 4.94 19.72
C LEU A 475 -27.28 6.45 19.99
N SER A 476 -27.90 6.77 21.13
CA SER A 476 -28.04 8.14 21.65
C SER A 476 -27.91 8.11 23.16
N VAL A 477 -26.68 7.92 23.66
CA VAL A 477 -26.38 7.69 25.09
C VAL A 477 -25.48 8.77 25.69
N GLU A 478 -25.65 9.00 26.99
CA GLU A 478 -24.82 9.91 27.79
C GLU A 478 -23.42 9.33 27.97
N PHE A 479 -23.32 8.03 28.32
CA PHE A 479 -22.07 7.31 28.57
C PHE A 479 -21.83 6.18 27.58
N LEU A 480 -20.58 6.04 27.14
CA LEU A 480 -20.11 4.99 26.25
C LEU A 480 -18.99 4.19 26.93
N GLY A 481 -19.22 2.92 27.23
CA GLY A 481 -18.16 2.00 27.67
C GLY A 481 -17.55 1.25 26.49
N VAL A 482 -16.25 0.94 26.54
CA VAL A 482 -15.57 0.13 25.49
C VAL A 482 -14.80 -1.05 26.05
N GLY A 483 -14.89 -2.19 25.38
CA GLY A 483 -13.98 -3.32 25.53
C GLY A 483 -13.43 -3.74 24.16
N VAL A 484 -12.13 -4.00 24.08
CA VAL A 484 -11.50 -4.54 22.86
C VAL A 484 -10.70 -5.77 23.26
N GLU A 485 -11.06 -6.93 22.73
CA GLU A 485 -10.36 -8.19 23.02
C GLU A 485 -10.49 -9.18 21.86
N ARG A 486 -9.63 -10.21 21.84
CA ARG A 486 -9.90 -11.44 21.08
C ARG A 486 -10.92 -12.29 21.84
N LEU A 487 -11.75 -13.05 21.14
CA LEU A 487 -12.51 -14.16 21.75
C LEU A 487 -11.52 -15.24 22.19
N ASP A 488 -11.16 -15.21 23.47
CA ASP A 488 -10.14 -16.03 24.10
C ASP A 488 -10.50 -16.16 25.59
N TYR A 489 -10.50 -17.38 26.12
CA TYR A 489 -11.05 -17.65 27.46
C TYR A 489 -10.23 -17.01 28.60
N THR A 490 -9.02 -16.53 28.29
CA THR A 490 -8.21 -15.69 29.19
C THR A 490 -8.84 -14.32 29.47
N LYS A 491 -9.78 -13.84 28.64
CA LYS A 491 -10.20 -12.42 28.60
C LYS A 491 -11.40 -12.04 29.47
N GLY A 492 -12.02 -13.02 30.13
CA GLY A 492 -13.09 -12.78 31.10
C GLY A 492 -14.30 -12.05 30.51
N LEU A 493 -14.66 -12.39 29.26
CA LEU A 493 -15.77 -11.74 28.54
C LEU A 493 -17.14 -12.10 29.13
N PRO A 494 -17.45 -13.38 29.43
CA PRO A 494 -18.71 -13.70 30.12
C PRO A 494 -18.83 -12.98 31.48
N GLU A 495 -17.74 -12.89 32.25
CA GLU A 495 -17.67 -12.17 33.52
C GLU A 495 -17.90 -10.66 33.33
N ARG A 496 -17.29 -10.06 32.30
CA ARG A 496 -17.49 -8.65 31.91
C ARG A 496 -18.95 -8.34 31.66
N PHE A 497 -19.62 -9.16 30.85
CA PHE A 497 -21.04 -8.95 30.54
C PHE A 497 -21.93 -9.19 31.76
N ARG A 498 -21.66 -10.22 32.57
CA ARG A 498 -22.34 -10.45 33.85
C ARG A 498 -22.23 -9.22 34.77
N ALA A 499 -21.06 -8.58 34.85
CA ALA A 499 -20.85 -7.34 35.61
C ALA A 499 -21.58 -6.12 35.02
N ILE A 500 -21.63 -5.97 33.70
CA ILE A 500 -22.41 -4.91 33.02
C ILE A 500 -23.91 -5.09 33.27
N GLY A 501 -24.43 -6.32 33.14
CA GLY A 501 -25.82 -6.63 33.48
C GLY A 501 -26.15 -6.36 34.94
N ARG A 502 -25.24 -6.72 35.85
CA ARG A 502 -25.34 -6.46 37.29
C ARG A 502 -25.34 -4.96 37.63
N PHE A 503 -24.50 -4.17 36.98
CA PHE A 503 -24.50 -2.70 37.08
C PHE A 503 -25.87 -2.10 36.71
N PHE A 504 -26.50 -2.56 35.61
CA PHE A 504 -27.84 -2.09 35.24
C PHE A 504 -28.95 -2.55 36.18
N ASP A 505 -28.74 -3.57 37.01
CA ASP A 505 -29.68 -4.02 38.04
C ASP A 505 -29.50 -3.28 39.37
N GLN A 506 -28.26 -2.95 39.74
CA GLN A 506 -27.94 -2.17 40.94
C GLN A 506 -28.19 -0.67 40.74
N HIS A 507 -28.02 -0.16 39.52
CA HIS A 507 -28.18 1.24 39.17
C HIS A 507 -29.10 1.44 37.95
N PRO A 508 -30.41 1.18 38.08
CA PRO A 508 -31.37 1.34 36.98
C PRO A 508 -31.41 2.75 36.37
N SER A 509 -30.94 3.76 37.11
CA SER A 509 -30.80 5.16 36.67
C SER A 509 -29.79 5.38 35.54
N TYR A 510 -29.00 4.37 35.15
CA TYR A 510 -28.13 4.43 33.96
C TYR A 510 -28.67 3.64 32.74
N ARG A 511 -29.82 2.97 32.88
CA ARG A 511 -30.52 2.38 31.72
C ARG A 511 -30.90 3.49 30.73
N GLU A 512 -30.82 3.19 29.44
CA GLU A 512 -30.99 4.15 28.32
C GLU A 512 -29.99 5.33 28.28
N ARG A 513 -29.19 5.53 29.34
CA ARG A 513 -28.11 6.54 29.42
C ARG A 513 -26.72 5.97 29.17
N LEU A 514 -26.52 4.65 29.24
CA LEU A 514 -25.22 3.99 29.05
C LEU A 514 -25.31 2.82 28.07
N THR A 515 -24.37 2.71 27.14
CA THR A 515 -24.15 1.50 26.32
C THR A 515 -22.70 1.05 26.40
N PHE A 516 -22.47 -0.25 26.49
CA PHE A 516 -21.14 -0.85 26.40
C PHE A 516 -20.91 -1.47 25.00
N VAL A 517 -19.84 -1.06 24.33
CA VAL A 517 -19.42 -1.63 23.03
C VAL A 517 -18.27 -2.60 23.25
N GLN A 518 -18.48 -3.88 22.92
CA GLN A 518 -17.39 -4.85 22.83
C GLN A 518 -17.00 -5.06 21.37
N LEU A 519 -15.76 -4.73 21.02
CA LEU A 519 -15.13 -5.19 19.78
C LEU A 519 -14.43 -6.53 20.04
N ALA A 520 -14.82 -7.56 19.31
CA ALA A 520 -14.50 -8.96 19.59
C ALA A 520 -13.89 -9.65 18.35
N ALA A 521 -12.57 -9.74 18.32
CA ALA A 521 -11.87 -10.41 17.22
C ALA A 521 -11.95 -11.93 17.35
N LEU A 522 -12.50 -12.61 16.33
CA LEU A 522 -12.53 -14.08 16.28
C LEU A 522 -11.09 -14.64 16.29
N SER A 523 -10.88 -15.72 17.04
CA SER A 523 -9.56 -16.28 17.29
C SER A 523 -9.66 -17.80 17.48
N ARG A 524 -8.80 -18.56 16.78
CA ARG A 524 -8.63 -20.02 16.93
C ARG A 524 -9.95 -20.82 16.85
N THR A 525 -10.86 -20.43 15.96
CA THR A 525 -12.23 -21.00 15.85
C THR A 525 -12.30 -22.48 15.46
N GLU A 526 -11.17 -23.08 15.05
CA GLU A 526 -11.02 -24.52 14.82
C GLU A 526 -10.98 -25.32 16.14
N ILE A 527 -10.55 -24.70 17.26
CA ILE A 527 -10.51 -25.33 18.58
C ILE A 527 -11.93 -25.36 19.20
N PRO A 528 -12.43 -26.52 19.68
CA PRO A 528 -13.79 -26.63 20.24
C PRO A 528 -14.08 -25.66 21.38
N ARG A 529 -13.15 -25.47 22.32
CA ARG A 529 -13.33 -24.55 23.47
C ARG A 529 -13.50 -23.08 23.06
N TYR A 530 -12.90 -22.66 21.95
CA TYR A 530 -13.05 -21.28 21.44
C TYR A 530 -14.41 -21.06 20.77
N ARG A 531 -14.99 -22.08 20.13
CA ARG A 531 -16.39 -22.02 19.66
C ARG A 531 -17.37 -21.93 20.82
N ALA A 532 -17.25 -22.84 21.79
CA ALA A 532 -18.10 -22.83 22.99
C ALA A 532 -18.02 -21.51 23.79
N LEU A 533 -16.85 -20.85 23.81
CA LEU A 533 -16.72 -19.50 24.38
C LEU A 533 -17.43 -18.41 23.55
N ALA A 534 -17.35 -18.48 22.22
CA ALA A 534 -18.04 -17.53 21.35
C ALA A 534 -19.56 -17.65 21.48
N ASP A 535 -20.05 -18.88 21.66
CA ASP A 535 -21.46 -19.17 21.96
C ASP A 535 -21.85 -18.67 23.35
N GLU A 536 -21.08 -18.99 24.41
CA GLU A 536 -21.30 -18.47 25.78
C GLU A 536 -21.34 -16.93 25.84
N VAL A 537 -20.44 -16.27 25.10
CA VAL A 537 -20.39 -14.80 24.96
C VAL A 537 -21.66 -14.27 24.29
N ARG A 538 -22.07 -14.89 23.18
CA ARG A 538 -23.24 -14.48 22.40
C ARG A 538 -24.52 -14.67 23.21
N GLU A 539 -24.72 -15.83 23.81
CA GLU A 539 -25.86 -16.13 24.69
C GLU A 539 -25.93 -15.20 25.90
N THR A 540 -24.78 -14.89 26.53
CA THR A 540 -24.73 -13.95 27.67
C THR A 540 -25.16 -12.54 27.25
N VAL A 541 -24.71 -12.06 26.08
CA VAL A 541 -25.11 -10.74 25.53
C VAL A 541 -26.58 -10.73 25.12
N GLU A 542 -27.06 -11.78 24.44
CA GLU A 542 -28.46 -11.93 24.03
C GLU A 542 -29.40 -11.95 25.24
N ALA A 543 -29.05 -12.68 26.32
CA ALA A 543 -29.85 -12.74 27.54
C ALA A 543 -29.89 -11.41 28.32
N ILE A 544 -28.79 -10.65 28.36
CA ILE A 544 -28.76 -9.33 29.01
C ILE A 544 -29.53 -8.29 28.19
N ASN A 545 -29.30 -8.25 26.88
CA ASN A 545 -30.00 -7.33 25.98
C ASN A 545 -31.51 -7.65 25.94
N GLY A 546 -31.91 -8.90 25.77
CA GLY A 546 -33.32 -9.30 25.74
C GLY A 546 -34.11 -8.98 27.02
N ARG A 547 -33.41 -8.79 28.15
CA ARG A 547 -34.00 -8.42 29.45
C ARG A 547 -34.07 -6.90 29.69
N LEU A 548 -33.30 -6.09 28.98
CA LEU A 548 -33.07 -4.67 29.29
C LEU A 548 -33.27 -3.70 28.12
N GLN A 549 -33.10 -4.14 26.87
CA GLN A 549 -33.12 -3.26 25.69
C GLN A 549 -34.51 -2.66 25.41
N THR A 550 -34.54 -1.48 24.82
CA THR A 550 -35.75 -0.82 24.32
C THR A 550 -35.68 -0.66 22.80
N GLY A 551 -36.73 -0.12 22.18
CA GLY A 551 -36.76 0.13 20.73
C GLY A 551 -35.71 1.14 20.24
N ALA A 552 -35.08 1.90 21.15
CA ALA A 552 -34.08 2.92 20.83
C ALA A 552 -32.72 2.72 21.54
N TRP A 553 -32.60 1.73 22.45
CA TRP A 553 -31.40 1.52 23.25
C TRP A 553 -31.03 0.04 23.40
N ARG A 554 -29.72 -0.25 23.30
CA ARG A 554 -29.14 -1.57 23.57
C ARG A 554 -28.08 -1.44 24.68
N PRO A 555 -28.19 -2.20 25.78
CA PRO A 555 -27.20 -2.16 26.88
C PRO A 555 -25.79 -2.56 26.43
N ILE A 556 -25.69 -3.61 25.61
CA ILE A 556 -24.42 -4.11 25.06
C ILE A 556 -24.51 -4.17 23.52
N VAL A 557 -23.50 -3.63 22.84
CA VAL A 557 -23.30 -3.80 21.39
C VAL A 557 -22.06 -4.66 21.18
N LEU A 558 -22.24 -5.87 20.65
CA LEU A 558 -21.16 -6.80 20.33
C LEU A 558 -20.81 -6.69 18.84
N LEU A 559 -19.61 -6.23 18.53
CA LEU A 559 -19.06 -6.11 17.18
C LEU A 559 -18.04 -7.23 16.95
N THR A 560 -18.42 -8.26 16.22
CA THR A 560 -17.54 -9.38 15.87
C THR A 560 -16.78 -9.09 14.56
N GLY A 561 -15.49 -8.84 14.65
CA GLY A 561 -14.68 -8.44 13.49
C GLY A 561 -13.20 -8.29 13.79
N GLN A 562 -12.38 -8.26 12.74
CA GLN A 562 -11.00 -7.78 12.84
C GLN A 562 -11.00 -6.27 12.55
N HIS A 563 -10.33 -5.51 13.40
CA HIS A 563 -10.20 -4.06 13.31
C HIS A 563 -8.72 -3.69 13.38
N ASN A 564 -8.26 -2.77 12.54
CA ASN A 564 -6.91 -2.23 12.63
C ASN A 564 -6.82 -1.25 13.80
N HIS A 565 -5.61 -1.00 14.30
CA HIS A 565 -5.39 -0.12 15.46
C HIS A 565 -5.90 1.32 15.25
N ARG A 566 -6.00 1.79 14.00
CA ARG A 566 -6.61 3.08 13.67
C ARG A 566 -8.14 3.06 13.74
N ASP A 567 -8.75 1.94 13.42
CA ASP A 567 -10.21 1.75 13.40
C ASP A 567 -10.76 1.65 14.84
N LEU A 568 -9.92 1.20 15.78
CA LEU A 568 -10.21 1.18 17.23
C LEU A 568 -10.15 2.57 17.89
N TRP A 569 -9.41 3.52 17.31
CA TRP A 569 -9.12 4.81 17.97
C TRP A 569 -10.38 5.66 18.24
N PRO A 570 -11.37 5.81 17.34
CA PRO A 570 -12.63 6.50 17.66
C PRO A 570 -13.32 5.93 18.91
N TYR A 571 -13.34 4.60 19.06
CA TYR A 571 -13.93 3.93 20.21
C TYR A 571 -13.15 4.22 21.50
N TYR A 572 -11.81 4.11 21.48
CA TYR A 572 -10.98 4.46 22.65
C TYR A 572 -11.07 5.94 23.03
N ARG A 573 -11.19 6.86 22.06
CA ARG A 573 -11.30 8.31 22.30
C ARG A 573 -12.65 8.70 22.87
N TRP A 574 -13.75 8.23 22.30
CA TRP A 574 -15.08 8.71 22.67
C TRP A 574 -15.78 7.92 23.77
N ALA A 575 -15.19 6.81 24.22
CA ALA A 575 -15.63 6.10 25.41
C ALA A 575 -15.30 6.87 26.71
N ASP A 576 -16.24 6.88 27.64
CA ASP A 576 -16.09 7.42 28.98
C ASP A 576 -15.27 6.48 29.87
N PHE A 577 -15.29 5.17 29.58
CA PHE A 577 -14.43 4.18 30.24
C PHE A 577 -14.08 2.97 29.35
N CYS A 578 -12.90 2.38 29.58
CA CYS A 578 -12.48 1.12 28.98
C CYS A 578 -12.45 -0.02 30.02
N MET A 579 -12.92 -1.22 29.66
CA MET A 579 -12.90 -2.42 30.49
C MET A 579 -11.91 -3.48 29.97
N VAL A 580 -10.91 -3.80 30.78
CA VAL A 580 -9.88 -4.82 30.52
C VAL A 580 -9.90 -5.86 31.65
N THR A 581 -10.93 -6.71 31.64
CA THR A 581 -11.27 -7.64 32.72
C THR A 581 -10.68 -9.06 32.56
N ALA A 582 -9.48 -9.19 31.98
CA ALA A 582 -8.88 -10.50 31.73
C ALA A 582 -8.68 -11.32 33.01
N LEU A 583 -9.04 -12.61 32.97
CA LEU A 583 -8.92 -13.55 34.10
C LEU A 583 -7.45 -13.78 34.46
N HIS A 584 -6.59 -13.85 33.44
CA HIS A 584 -5.13 -13.86 33.57
C HIS A 584 -4.51 -13.41 32.24
N ASP A 585 -3.57 -12.45 32.26
CA ASP A 585 -2.93 -11.93 31.04
C ASP A 585 -1.48 -11.52 31.32
N GLY A 586 -0.53 -11.97 30.48
CA GLY A 586 0.89 -11.69 30.65
C GLY A 586 1.21 -10.19 30.68
N MET A 587 0.42 -9.36 29.98
CA MET A 587 0.53 -7.90 30.04
C MET A 587 -0.82 -7.20 29.84
N ASN A 588 -1.54 -7.57 28.79
CA ASN A 588 -2.59 -6.79 28.14
C ASN A 588 -2.10 -5.44 27.57
N LEU A 589 -2.02 -5.33 26.23
CA LEU A 589 -1.65 -4.08 25.56
C LEU A 589 -2.83 -3.15 25.30
N VAL A 590 -4.07 -3.65 25.20
CA VAL A 590 -5.28 -2.81 25.02
C VAL A 590 -5.41 -1.76 26.14
N ALA A 591 -5.08 -2.13 27.38
CA ALA A 591 -4.99 -1.19 28.50
C ALA A 591 -4.00 -0.04 28.24
N LYS A 592 -2.84 -0.34 27.64
CA LYS A 592 -1.79 0.65 27.30
C LYS A 592 -2.12 1.42 26.01
N GLU A 593 -2.81 0.82 25.06
CA GLU A 593 -3.34 1.46 23.84
C GLU A 593 -4.39 2.51 24.20
N PHE A 594 -5.42 2.14 24.97
CA PHE A 594 -6.44 3.07 25.45
C PHE A 594 -5.79 4.27 26.14
N VAL A 595 -4.92 4.03 27.13
CA VAL A 595 -4.17 5.09 27.82
C VAL A 595 -3.34 5.93 26.84
N SER A 596 -2.61 5.32 25.89
CA SER A 596 -1.71 6.07 24.99
C SER A 596 -2.46 6.98 24.01
N VAL A 597 -3.73 6.71 23.69
CA VAL A 597 -4.52 7.50 22.74
C VAL A 597 -5.42 8.60 23.35
N ARG A 598 -5.47 8.75 24.69
CA ARG A 598 -6.22 9.84 25.37
C ARG A 598 -5.45 11.17 25.47
N ASP A 599 -5.19 11.85 24.35
CA ASP A 599 -4.59 13.22 24.35
C ASP A 599 -5.47 14.33 24.95
N ASP A 600 -6.76 14.07 25.08
CA ASP A 600 -7.70 14.81 25.94
C ASP A 600 -7.40 14.66 27.44
N GLU A 601 -6.54 13.70 27.79
CA GLU A 601 -6.24 13.28 29.15
C GLU A 601 -7.49 12.83 29.92
N ASP A 602 -8.51 12.32 29.23
CA ASP A 602 -9.80 11.99 29.85
C ASP A 602 -10.18 10.50 29.74
N GLY A 603 -11.28 10.11 30.39
CA GLY A 603 -11.79 8.75 30.43
C GLY A 603 -11.16 7.86 31.51
N ALA A 604 -11.89 6.85 31.97
CA ALA A 604 -11.43 5.92 33.01
C ALA A 604 -10.97 4.56 32.43
N LEU A 605 -10.04 3.90 33.12
CA LEU A 605 -9.63 2.52 32.82
C LEU A 605 -10.03 1.61 33.98
N ILE A 606 -10.85 0.59 33.71
CA ILE A 606 -11.20 -0.52 34.61
C ILE A 606 -10.33 -1.72 34.20
N LEU A 607 -9.45 -2.17 35.10
CA LEU A 607 -8.37 -3.10 34.76
C LEU A 607 -8.30 -4.27 35.74
N SER A 608 -8.27 -5.50 35.22
CA SER A 608 -8.07 -6.68 36.06
C SER A 608 -6.68 -6.68 36.70
N ARG A 609 -6.65 -6.90 38.03
CA ARG A 609 -5.43 -7.09 38.82
C ARG A 609 -4.58 -8.31 38.40
N PHE A 610 -5.12 -9.18 37.54
CA PHE A 610 -4.43 -10.35 36.98
C PHE A 610 -3.81 -10.10 35.60
N THR A 611 -3.71 -8.82 35.19
CA THR A 611 -2.93 -8.38 34.03
C THR A 611 -1.54 -7.91 34.44
N GLY A 612 -0.51 -8.12 33.60
CA GLY A 612 0.81 -7.52 33.83
C GLY A 612 0.75 -5.99 33.90
N ALA A 613 -0.09 -5.34 33.09
CA ALA A 613 -0.23 -3.89 33.05
C ALA A 613 -0.71 -3.28 34.38
N ALA A 614 -1.46 -4.02 35.22
CA ALA A 614 -1.88 -3.54 36.54
C ALA A 614 -0.72 -3.22 37.49
N ARG A 615 0.50 -3.73 37.24
CA ARG A 615 1.70 -3.37 38.01
C ARG A 615 2.22 -1.95 37.71
N GLU A 616 1.95 -1.45 36.51
CA GLU A 616 2.38 -0.13 36.00
C GLU A 616 1.22 0.89 36.02
N LEU A 617 0.02 0.51 35.57
CA LEU A 617 -1.17 1.36 35.44
C LEU A 617 -1.96 1.45 36.76
N ARG A 618 -1.27 1.80 37.86
CA ARG A 618 -1.81 1.76 39.23
C ARG A 618 -2.96 2.73 39.51
N ASP A 619 -3.12 3.75 38.67
CA ASP A 619 -4.20 4.74 38.74
C ASP A 619 -5.51 4.28 38.09
N ALA A 620 -5.52 3.11 37.44
CA ALA A 620 -6.73 2.46 36.96
C ALA A 620 -7.64 2.02 38.12
N LEU A 621 -8.92 1.82 37.84
CA LEU A 621 -9.85 1.14 38.74
C LEU A 621 -9.55 -0.36 38.69
N LEU A 622 -8.69 -0.82 39.62
CA LEU A 622 -8.23 -2.21 39.68
C LEU A 622 -9.34 -3.13 40.22
N VAL A 623 -9.78 -4.08 39.41
CA VAL A 623 -10.85 -5.03 39.74
C VAL A 623 -10.35 -6.46 39.87
N ASN A 624 -11.10 -7.27 40.61
CA ASN A 624 -11.06 -8.72 40.54
C ASN A 624 -12.16 -9.17 39.56
N PRO A 625 -11.87 -9.72 38.36
CA PRO A 625 -12.90 -10.05 37.38
C PRO A 625 -13.86 -11.17 37.82
N TYR A 626 -13.50 -11.95 38.85
CA TYR A 626 -14.40 -12.91 39.49
C TYR A 626 -15.38 -12.26 40.49
N ASP A 627 -15.16 -11.00 40.85
CA ASP A 627 -16.05 -10.19 41.68
C ASP A 627 -16.97 -9.36 40.77
N VAL A 628 -18.14 -9.93 40.48
CA VAL A 628 -19.14 -9.34 39.58
C VAL A 628 -19.74 -8.06 40.17
N ASP A 629 -19.92 -8.02 41.49
CA ASP A 629 -20.43 -6.86 42.23
C ASP A 629 -19.39 -5.74 42.31
N GLY A 630 -18.14 -6.05 42.69
CA GLY A 630 -17.05 -5.08 42.72
C GLY A 630 -16.69 -4.54 41.32
N THR A 631 -16.86 -5.36 40.27
CA THR A 631 -16.69 -4.90 38.88
C THR A 631 -17.86 -4.01 38.42
N ALA A 632 -19.10 -4.27 38.87
CA ALA A 632 -20.24 -3.40 38.62
C ALA A 632 -20.09 -2.03 39.32
N GLU A 633 -19.66 -2.02 40.58
CA GLU A 633 -19.33 -0.78 41.32
C GLU A 633 -18.17 -0.02 40.66
N ALA A 634 -17.19 -0.70 40.05
CA ALA A 634 -16.15 -0.04 39.26
C ALA A 634 -16.68 0.66 38.00
N ILE A 635 -17.74 0.16 37.35
CA ILE A 635 -18.43 0.86 36.26
C ILE A 635 -19.11 2.12 36.79
N ARG A 636 -19.78 2.04 37.95
CA ARG A 636 -20.41 3.19 38.62
C ARG A 636 -19.39 4.26 39.00
N MET A 637 -18.30 3.87 39.64
CA MET A 637 -17.18 4.76 39.97
C MET A 637 -16.57 5.41 38.72
N ALA A 638 -16.50 4.71 37.59
CA ALA A 638 -15.95 5.25 36.35
C ALA A 638 -16.80 6.38 35.75
N VAL A 639 -18.13 6.24 35.73
CA VAL A 639 -19.04 7.23 35.14
C VAL A 639 -19.35 8.41 36.07
N GLU A 640 -19.31 8.19 37.39
CA GLU A 640 -19.44 9.26 38.40
C GLU A 640 -18.12 9.98 38.70
N MET A 641 -16.99 9.50 38.16
CA MET A 641 -15.66 10.08 38.41
C MET A 641 -15.60 11.55 37.97
N THR A 642 -15.24 12.43 38.90
CA THR A 642 -15.11 13.87 38.60
C THR A 642 -14.06 14.10 37.49
N PRO A 643 -14.27 15.06 36.57
CA PRO A 643 -13.31 15.32 35.49
C PRO A 643 -11.90 15.62 35.97
N ALA A 644 -11.75 16.25 37.15
CA ALA A 644 -10.46 16.53 37.76
C ALA A 644 -9.72 15.26 38.23
N GLU A 645 -10.42 14.31 38.86
CA GLU A 645 -9.84 13.03 39.26
C GLU A 645 -9.51 12.16 38.05
N ARG A 646 -10.46 12.06 37.11
CA ARG A 646 -10.33 11.28 35.87
C ARG A 646 -9.12 11.73 35.06
N ARG A 647 -8.96 13.05 34.91
CA ARG A 647 -7.78 13.66 34.29
C ARG A 647 -6.50 13.41 35.07
N GLY A 648 -6.53 13.54 36.40
CA GLY A 648 -5.37 13.26 37.24
C GLY A 648 -4.85 11.83 37.11
N ARG A 649 -5.76 10.84 37.07
CA ARG A 649 -5.44 9.42 36.85
C ARG A 649 -4.90 9.17 35.44
N MET A 650 -5.59 9.66 34.42
CA MET A 650 -5.22 9.44 33.02
C MET A 650 -3.86 10.08 32.69
N LEU A 651 -3.59 11.30 33.15
CA LEU A 651 -2.29 11.97 32.97
C LEU A 651 -1.12 11.13 33.54
N ARG A 652 -1.27 10.60 34.76
CA ARG A 652 -0.24 9.73 35.39
C ARG A 652 -0.05 8.42 34.62
N MET A 653 -1.13 7.73 34.24
CA MET A 653 -1.03 6.52 33.41
C MET A 653 -0.36 6.81 32.06
N ARG A 654 -0.67 7.96 31.43
CA ARG A 654 -0.05 8.40 30.18
C ARG A 654 1.43 8.70 30.32
N GLN A 655 1.86 9.31 31.43
CA GLN A 655 3.28 9.48 31.72
C GLN A 655 3.97 8.11 31.83
N THR A 656 3.42 7.19 32.63
CA THR A 656 3.97 5.83 32.77
C THR A 656 4.13 5.14 31.41
N VAL A 657 3.11 5.14 30.54
CA VAL A 657 3.18 4.51 29.21
C VAL A 657 4.14 5.23 28.25
N ARG A 658 4.25 6.57 28.32
CA ARG A 658 5.20 7.35 27.51
C ARG A 658 6.66 7.06 27.89
N GLU A 659 6.95 6.86 29.16
CA GLU A 659 8.29 6.54 29.67
C GLU A 659 8.62 5.05 29.51
N HIS A 660 7.66 4.18 29.85
CA HIS A 660 7.75 2.72 29.79
C HIS A 660 7.15 2.21 28.48
N ASN A 661 7.65 2.75 27.36
CA ASN A 661 7.19 2.44 26.02
C ASN A 661 7.97 1.26 25.38
N ILE A 662 7.54 0.81 24.20
CA ILE A 662 8.14 -0.34 23.50
C ILE A 662 9.61 -0.13 23.10
N TYR A 663 10.01 1.11 22.81
CA TYR A 663 11.39 1.45 22.49
C TYR A 663 12.30 1.31 23.72
N ARG A 664 11.79 1.60 24.93
CA ARG A 664 12.48 1.29 26.20
C ARG A 664 12.58 -0.22 26.42
N TRP A 665 11.51 -0.98 26.17
CA TRP A 665 11.53 -2.45 26.31
C TRP A 665 12.60 -3.08 25.42
N ALA A 666 12.61 -2.75 24.12
CA ALA A 666 13.58 -3.28 23.17
C ALA A 666 15.01 -2.81 23.49
N GLY A 667 15.18 -1.53 23.86
CA GLY A 667 16.48 -0.95 24.20
C GLY A 667 17.10 -1.57 25.46
N LEU A 668 16.29 -1.99 26.43
CA LEU A 668 16.75 -2.75 27.60
C LEU A 668 17.07 -4.19 27.25
N LEU A 669 16.18 -4.92 26.58
CA LEU A 669 16.37 -6.34 26.25
C LEU A 669 17.60 -6.56 25.36
N LEU A 670 17.76 -5.74 24.31
CA LEU A 670 18.92 -5.81 23.41
C LEU A 670 20.19 -5.24 24.05
N GLY A 671 20.06 -4.24 24.92
CA GLY A 671 21.18 -3.68 25.69
C GLY A 671 21.77 -4.67 26.71
N GLU A 672 20.91 -5.46 27.35
CA GLU A 672 21.26 -6.57 28.24
C GLU A 672 21.90 -7.73 27.45
N LEU A 673 21.23 -8.24 26.41
CA LEU A 673 21.74 -9.34 25.58
C LEU A 673 23.14 -9.05 24.98
N ALA A 674 23.36 -7.82 24.52
CA ALA A 674 24.66 -7.38 24.00
C ALA A 674 25.69 -7.02 25.09
N GLY A 675 25.27 -6.98 26.37
CA GLY A 675 26.13 -6.75 27.53
C GLY A 675 26.59 -8.03 28.24
N LEU A 676 26.04 -9.20 27.91
CA LEU A 676 26.37 -10.46 28.58
C LEU A 676 27.83 -10.90 28.30
N PRO A 677 28.55 -11.48 29.29
CA PRO A 677 29.92 -11.97 29.12
C PRO A 677 30.03 -12.96 27.96
N ALA A 678 31.06 -12.81 27.11
CA ALA A 678 31.36 -13.80 26.09
C ALA A 678 31.65 -15.15 26.76
N GLU A 679 31.02 -16.22 26.28
CA GLU A 679 31.34 -17.57 26.76
C GLU A 679 32.73 -17.96 26.24
N ASP A 680 33.57 -18.52 27.12
CA ASP A 680 34.88 -19.04 26.73
C ASP A 680 34.69 -20.36 25.97
N LEU A 681 34.44 -20.24 24.67
CA LEU A 681 34.37 -21.32 23.70
C LEU A 681 35.78 -21.90 23.50
N GLY A 682 36.25 -22.62 24.54
CA GLY A 682 37.65 -22.97 24.82
C GLY A 682 38.48 -23.27 23.58
N GLY A 683 39.43 -22.37 23.31
CA GLY A 683 40.02 -22.17 21.99
C GLY A 683 40.47 -23.43 21.26
N ARG A 684 39.71 -23.81 20.23
CA ARG A 684 40.22 -24.53 19.05
C ARG A 684 40.14 -23.59 17.85
N PRO A 685 41.25 -23.29 17.16
CA PRO A 685 41.20 -22.54 15.92
C PRO A 685 40.45 -23.34 14.84
N LEU A 686 39.79 -22.60 13.94
CA LEU A 686 39.24 -23.11 12.67
C LEU A 686 40.36 -23.32 11.64
#